data_AF-A0A2T0W836-F1
#
_entry.id   AF-A0A2T0W836-F1
#
_cell.length_a   1.000
_cell.length_b   1.000
_cell.length_c   1.000
_cell.angle_alpha   90.00
_cell.angle_beta   90.00
_cell.angle_gamma   90.00
#
_symmetry.space_group_name_H-M   'P 1'
#
loop_
_entity.id
_entity.type
_entity.pdbx_description
1 polymer ?
#
loop_
_entity_poly.entity_id
_entity_poly.type
_entity_poly.pdbx_seq_one_letter_code
_entity_poly.pdbx_strand_id
1 'polypeptide(L)'
;MASFEMSFDEAKERVEELVSLLDQYSHEYYVLDQPSIPDEDYDKLYKELSELEELYPTLIQNNSPTQRVGGALLEGFEKVPHDSPMLSLDNAFSEEELIAFDHRVSQLVSGPYTYHCELKIDGLAVSLKYEEGRLVQAVTRGDGTVGENVTANVRTIKSIPLKLKELLTLEARGEIYMPKSSFIKLNEKREEQGEAVFANPRNAAAGTLRNLDPQVTASRNLNVFLYSLNASSKISVSTQDEALNLLDKVGLRTNPERQVFSSISDVLAFVEEYQEKRATLPYEIDGIVIKVNELDNQQKAGFTVKAPRWAIAFKFPAEEAKTVIRDIEWSVGRTGVVTPTAIMDPVQLAGTTVQRASLHNVDLMIEKDIRLGDTAVVRKAGDIIPEVIKIDEDLRDQNSQPYAFPTHCPACDSELMHLEEEVALRCMNPKCSAQAKERLSHFVSRNAMNIDGLGEKVVSQLYERDLVNDVADLYYLEKEAVLELDKIAEKSATKMLSAIEDSKTNSLERLLFGLGIRHVGSKAARLLAEEFETMDQIKSASLESIVEIEGIGDKIADSIHSFFKLEEAEELLNKLEKANVNMVYKGKKKEERLEMDSFFSGKTVVITGKLNQFTRNELKDKLISLGAKVTGSVSKNTDYLIAGEEAGSKRVKAQELDVTIIDEAKVIEEIEE
;
A
#
# COMPACT_ATOMS: atom_id res chain seq x y z
N MET A 1 -37.55 42.07 -12.43
CA MET A 1 -36.74 42.74 -11.41
C MET A 1 -37.60 42.91 -10.19
N ALA A 2 -37.63 41.90 -9.32
CA ALA A 2 -38.23 41.99 -7.99
C ALA A 2 -37.07 42.08 -6.99
N SER A 3 -37.22 42.99 -6.05
CA SER A 3 -36.25 43.48 -5.06
C SER A 3 -35.71 42.40 -4.13
N PHE A 4 -34.39 42.18 -4.16
CA PHE A 4 -33.64 41.79 -2.95
C PHE A 4 -33.04 43.08 -2.38
N GLU A 5 -33.85 43.86 -1.66
CA GLU A 5 -33.34 44.84 -0.69
C GLU A 5 -33.28 44.13 0.68
N MET A 6 -32.42 43.12 0.79
CA MET A 6 -31.96 42.67 2.10
C MET A 6 -30.81 43.57 2.52
N SER A 7 -30.83 44.07 3.75
CA SER A 7 -29.67 44.76 4.30
C SER A 7 -28.50 43.78 4.49
N PHE A 8 -27.27 44.30 4.57
CA PHE A 8 -26.08 43.46 4.78
C PHE A 8 -26.17 42.61 6.07
N ASP A 9 -26.76 43.16 7.13
CA ASP A 9 -26.93 42.46 8.40
C ASP A 9 -27.99 41.34 8.30
N GLU A 10 -29.11 41.58 7.59
CA GLU A 10 -30.12 40.53 7.31
C GLU A 10 -29.56 39.45 6.37
N ALA A 11 -28.74 39.82 5.39
CA ALA A 11 -28.04 38.87 4.52
C ALA A 11 -27.05 38.00 5.30
N LYS A 12 -26.35 38.58 6.26
CA LYS A 12 -25.44 37.83 7.14
C LYS A 12 -26.18 36.81 8.00
N GLU A 13 -27.26 37.21 8.67
CA GLU A 13 -28.07 36.29 9.49
C GLU A 13 -28.68 35.18 8.62
N ARG A 14 -29.18 35.52 7.42
CA ARG A 14 -29.76 34.56 6.50
C ARG A 14 -28.73 33.57 5.93
N VAL A 15 -27.53 34.02 5.60
CA VAL A 15 -26.43 33.15 5.17
C VAL A 15 -26.05 32.17 6.29
N GLU A 16 -25.94 32.63 7.54
CA GLU A 16 -25.65 31.75 8.69
C GLU A 16 -26.75 30.71 8.90
N GLU A 17 -28.02 31.11 8.78
CA GLU A 17 -29.17 30.21 8.86
C GLU A 17 -29.17 29.17 7.73
N LEU A 18 -29.01 29.61 6.47
CA LEU A 18 -29.01 28.74 5.29
C LEU A 18 -27.86 27.73 5.34
N VAL A 19 -26.66 28.15 5.73
CA VAL A 19 -25.51 27.25 5.93
C VAL A 19 -25.86 26.18 6.97
N SER A 20 -26.43 26.58 8.12
CA SER A 20 -26.81 25.64 9.17
C SER A 20 -27.90 24.65 8.74
N LEU A 21 -28.93 25.12 8.02
CA LEU A 21 -30.02 24.29 7.52
C LEU A 21 -29.53 23.30 6.46
N LEU A 22 -28.75 23.77 5.48
CA LEU A 22 -28.20 22.91 4.43
C LEU A 22 -27.24 21.86 5.00
N ASP A 23 -26.41 22.22 5.98
CA ASP A 23 -25.55 21.25 6.67
C ASP A 23 -26.39 20.22 7.44
N GLN A 24 -27.47 20.64 8.11
CA GLN A 24 -28.41 19.73 8.79
C GLN A 24 -29.07 18.76 7.80
N TYR A 25 -29.66 19.27 6.72
CA TYR A 25 -30.34 18.43 5.72
C TYR A 25 -29.36 17.51 4.98
N SER A 26 -28.15 17.99 4.69
CA SER A 26 -27.07 17.16 4.14
C SER A 26 -26.71 16.04 5.11
N HIS A 27 -26.64 16.30 6.41
CA HIS A 27 -26.39 15.28 7.42
C HIS A 27 -27.54 14.26 7.51
N GLU A 28 -28.78 14.71 7.57
CA GLU A 28 -29.96 13.83 7.60
C GLU A 28 -30.02 12.91 6.37
N TYR A 29 -29.77 13.46 5.18
CA TYR A 29 -29.77 12.71 3.93
C TYR A 29 -28.56 11.79 3.79
N TYR A 30 -27.34 12.33 3.93
CA TYR A 30 -26.09 11.63 3.59
C TYR A 30 -25.38 10.98 4.77
N VAL A 31 -25.85 11.14 6.01
CA VAL A 31 -25.27 10.49 7.20
C VAL A 31 -26.28 9.57 7.86
N LEU A 32 -27.49 10.07 8.11
CA LEU A 32 -28.54 9.32 8.80
C LEU A 32 -29.42 8.47 7.87
N ASP A 33 -29.34 8.71 6.56
CA ASP A 33 -30.25 8.15 5.54
C ASP A 33 -31.75 8.36 5.90
N GLN A 34 -32.06 9.50 6.54
CA GLN A 34 -33.40 9.88 7.01
C GLN A 34 -33.69 11.36 6.68
N PRO A 35 -33.91 11.72 5.40
CA PRO A 35 -34.12 13.11 5.00
C PRO A 35 -35.44 13.68 5.56
N SER A 36 -35.38 14.86 6.17
CA SER A 36 -36.59 15.58 6.63
C SER A 36 -37.29 16.39 5.54
N ILE A 37 -36.60 16.69 4.44
CA ILE A 37 -37.11 17.45 3.30
C ILE A 37 -36.84 16.76 1.95
N PRO A 38 -37.66 17.01 0.90
CA PRO A 38 -37.39 16.56 -0.45
C PRO A 38 -36.19 17.27 -1.10
N ASP A 39 -35.53 16.60 -2.05
CA ASP A 39 -34.37 17.14 -2.81
C ASP A 39 -34.65 18.49 -3.47
N GLU A 40 -35.86 18.69 -4.01
CA GLU A 40 -36.26 19.95 -4.66
C GLU A 40 -36.23 21.15 -3.70
N ASP A 41 -36.52 20.93 -2.42
CA ASP A 41 -36.52 22.00 -1.42
C ASP A 41 -35.10 22.28 -0.91
N TYR A 42 -34.24 21.25 -0.84
CA TYR A 42 -32.81 21.43 -0.59
C TYR A 42 -32.16 22.28 -1.69
N ASP A 43 -32.44 21.98 -2.95
CA ASP A 43 -31.88 22.70 -4.10
C ASP A 43 -32.31 24.17 -4.14
N LYS A 44 -33.54 24.49 -3.71
CA LYS A 44 -34.02 25.89 -3.58
C LYS A 44 -33.22 26.65 -2.53
N LEU A 45 -33.01 26.07 -1.35
CA LEU A 45 -32.23 26.68 -0.28
C LEU A 45 -30.75 26.84 -0.65
N TYR A 46 -30.19 25.86 -1.35
CA TYR A 46 -28.82 25.93 -1.87
C TYR A 46 -28.67 27.05 -2.91
N LYS A 47 -29.65 27.19 -3.81
CA LYS A 47 -29.68 28.27 -4.79
C LYS A 47 -29.79 29.64 -4.13
N GLU A 48 -30.66 29.78 -3.12
CA GLU A 48 -30.78 31.01 -2.33
C GLU A 48 -29.45 31.40 -1.66
N LEU A 49 -28.75 30.45 -1.05
CA LEU A 49 -27.42 30.68 -0.46
C LEU A 49 -26.41 31.13 -1.52
N SER A 50 -26.39 30.47 -2.68
CA SER A 50 -25.49 30.82 -3.78
C SER A 50 -25.75 32.23 -4.31
N GLU A 51 -27.03 32.64 -4.46
CA GLU A 51 -27.40 33.99 -4.91
C GLU A 51 -26.98 35.06 -3.89
N LEU A 52 -27.12 34.78 -2.58
CA LEU A 52 -26.70 35.69 -1.50
C LEU A 52 -25.17 35.84 -1.42
N GLU A 53 -24.42 34.75 -1.58
CA GLU A 53 -22.95 34.78 -1.59
C GLU A 53 -22.38 35.48 -2.84
N GLU A 54 -23.07 35.39 -3.98
CA GLU A 54 -22.71 36.14 -5.19
C GLU A 54 -22.98 37.65 -5.00
N LEU A 55 -24.07 38.02 -4.33
CA LEU A 55 -24.44 39.40 -4.05
C LEU A 55 -23.54 40.05 -2.98
N TYR A 56 -23.09 39.26 -1.99
CA TYR A 56 -22.22 39.71 -0.90
C TYR A 56 -20.99 38.80 -0.73
N PRO A 57 -19.95 38.94 -1.58
CA PRO A 57 -18.77 38.06 -1.54
C PRO A 57 -18.00 38.07 -0.21
N THR A 58 -18.14 39.12 0.60
CA THR A 58 -17.52 39.23 1.94
C THR A 58 -18.20 38.34 3.00
N LEU A 59 -19.39 37.80 2.72
CA LEU A 59 -20.12 36.90 3.60
C LEU A 59 -19.80 35.41 3.35
N ILE A 60 -19.04 35.09 2.29
CA ILE A 60 -18.66 33.72 1.97
C ILE A 60 -17.85 33.13 3.12
N GLN A 61 -18.36 32.04 3.70
CA GLN A 61 -17.70 31.32 4.78
C GLN A 61 -16.90 30.15 4.20
N ASN A 62 -15.69 29.90 4.71
CA ASN A 62 -14.85 28.77 4.28
C ASN A 62 -15.51 27.39 4.49
N ASN A 63 -16.53 27.31 5.36
CA ASN A 63 -17.31 26.11 5.64
C ASN A 63 -18.69 26.10 4.95
N SER A 64 -18.98 27.07 4.07
CA SER A 64 -20.25 27.11 3.36
C SER A 64 -20.39 25.91 2.40
N PRO A 65 -21.59 25.30 2.28
CA PRO A 65 -21.86 24.22 1.33
C PRO A 65 -21.47 24.54 -0.13
N THR A 66 -21.56 25.81 -0.53
CA THR A 66 -21.19 26.29 -1.87
C THR A 66 -19.69 26.19 -2.16
N GLN A 67 -18.86 26.21 -1.11
CA GLN A 67 -17.40 26.14 -1.19
C GLN A 67 -16.88 24.69 -1.22
N ARG A 68 -17.76 23.68 -1.17
CA ARG A 68 -17.37 22.27 -1.29
C ARG A 68 -16.78 21.92 -2.66
N VAL A 69 -17.15 22.68 -3.69
CA VAL A 69 -16.88 22.37 -5.10
C VAL A 69 -16.07 23.52 -5.72
N GLY A 70 -14.76 23.52 -5.48
CA GLY A 70 -13.84 24.51 -6.05
C GLY A 70 -13.66 24.34 -7.56
N GLY A 71 -13.49 25.46 -8.29
CA GLY A 71 -13.33 25.46 -9.76
C GLY A 71 -11.89 25.29 -10.26
N ALA A 72 -10.91 25.17 -9.37
CA ALA A 72 -9.49 25.09 -9.74
C ALA A 72 -9.01 23.63 -9.83
N LEU A 73 -8.38 23.29 -10.95
CA LEU A 73 -7.64 22.04 -11.12
C LEU A 73 -6.42 22.01 -10.18
N LEU A 74 -6.20 20.89 -9.51
CA LEU A 74 -4.99 20.67 -8.70
C LEU A 74 -3.78 20.44 -9.62
N GLU A 75 -2.64 21.07 -9.32
CA GLU A 75 -1.39 20.84 -10.05
C GLU A 75 -0.79 19.44 -9.76
N GLY A 76 -1.11 18.89 -8.58
CA GLY A 76 -0.65 17.59 -8.09
C GLY A 76 -1.08 17.34 -6.64
N PHE A 77 -0.80 16.15 -6.12
CA PHE A 77 -1.03 15.83 -4.72
C PHE A 77 0.26 16.00 -3.90
N GLU A 78 0.19 16.81 -2.85
CA GLU A 78 1.28 16.97 -1.89
C GLU A 78 1.38 15.74 -0.99
N LYS A 79 2.62 15.35 -0.65
CA LYS A 79 2.87 14.27 0.30
C LYS A 79 2.89 14.81 1.73
N VAL A 80 2.12 14.19 2.61
CA VAL A 80 1.96 14.61 4.01
C VAL A 80 2.26 13.44 4.94
N PRO A 81 3.14 13.62 5.95
CA PRO A 81 3.36 12.60 6.97
C PRO A 81 2.14 12.51 7.90
N HIS A 82 1.80 11.30 8.32
CA HIS A 82 0.76 11.07 9.33
C HIS A 82 1.31 11.30 10.75
N ASP A 83 0.50 11.91 11.62
CA ASP A 83 0.90 12.18 13.02
C ASP A 83 1.10 10.88 13.82
N SER A 84 0.33 9.85 13.47
CA SER A 84 0.54 8.48 13.91
C SER A 84 0.43 7.54 12.71
N PRO A 85 1.24 6.47 12.61
CA PRO A 85 1.19 5.58 11.47
C PRO A 85 -0.22 4.98 11.24
N MET A 86 -0.63 4.87 9.98
CA MET A 86 -1.80 4.12 9.57
C MET A 86 -1.38 2.68 9.23
N LEU A 87 -1.48 1.80 10.22
CA LEU A 87 -1.08 0.39 10.09
C LEU A 87 -2.13 -0.43 9.32
N SER A 88 -1.72 -1.63 8.89
CA SER A 88 -2.63 -2.61 8.30
C SER A 88 -3.19 -3.54 9.39
N LEU A 89 -4.11 -4.43 9.04
CA LEU A 89 -4.61 -5.48 9.92
C LEU A 89 -3.99 -6.82 9.54
N ASP A 90 -3.74 -7.67 10.54
CA ASP A 90 -3.49 -9.08 10.28
C ASP A 90 -4.81 -9.74 9.83
N ASN A 91 -4.72 -10.79 9.00
CA ASN A 91 -5.90 -11.47 8.46
C ASN A 91 -6.11 -12.81 9.16
N ALA A 92 -7.37 -13.18 9.35
CA ALA A 92 -7.82 -14.54 9.60
C ALA A 92 -8.70 -15.00 8.43
N PHE A 93 -8.57 -16.27 8.04
CA PHE A 93 -9.32 -16.89 6.95
C PHE A 93 -10.15 -18.10 7.42
N SER A 94 -10.03 -18.50 8.69
CA SER A 94 -10.79 -19.60 9.26
C SER A 94 -11.20 -19.33 10.70
N GLU A 95 -12.20 -20.08 11.16
CA GLU A 95 -12.67 -20.05 12.54
C GLU A 95 -11.54 -20.38 13.53
N GLU A 96 -10.69 -21.36 13.20
CA GLU A 96 -9.56 -21.74 14.06
C GLU A 96 -8.54 -20.61 14.22
N GLU A 97 -8.29 -19.83 13.17
CA GLU A 97 -7.40 -18.68 13.23
C GLU A 97 -7.98 -17.56 14.11
N LEU A 98 -9.31 -17.39 14.10
CA LEU A 98 -10.00 -16.41 14.94
C LEU A 98 -10.03 -16.84 16.42
N ILE A 99 -10.25 -18.13 16.71
CA ILE A 99 -10.12 -18.70 18.06
C ILE A 99 -8.68 -18.57 18.56
N ALA A 100 -7.69 -18.81 17.69
CA ALA A 100 -6.28 -18.61 18.03
C ALA A 100 -5.96 -17.14 18.33
N PHE A 101 -6.64 -16.20 17.64
CA PHE A 101 -6.54 -14.77 17.96
C PHE A 101 -7.11 -14.45 19.34
N ASP A 102 -8.30 -14.95 19.70
CA ASP A 102 -8.87 -14.77 21.04
C ASP A 102 -7.93 -15.29 22.14
N HIS A 103 -7.39 -16.50 21.97
CA HIS A 103 -6.40 -17.04 22.91
C HIS A 103 -5.17 -16.13 23.05
N ARG A 104 -4.64 -15.56 21.95
CA ARG A 104 -3.53 -14.61 22.01
C ARG A 104 -3.91 -13.32 22.74
N VAL A 105 -5.10 -12.77 22.47
CA VAL A 105 -5.59 -11.56 23.14
C VAL A 105 -5.72 -11.79 24.65
N SER A 106 -6.30 -12.92 25.06
CA SER A 106 -6.47 -13.28 26.48
C SER A 106 -5.16 -13.30 27.28
N GLN A 107 -4.03 -13.57 26.62
CA GLN A 107 -2.70 -13.56 27.22
C GLN A 107 -2.06 -12.16 27.29
N LEU A 108 -2.55 -11.22 26.49
CA LEU A 108 -2.03 -9.85 26.37
C LEU A 108 -2.81 -8.84 27.20
N VAL A 109 -4.08 -9.12 27.49
CA VAL A 109 -4.97 -8.22 28.24
C VAL A 109 -5.20 -8.77 29.65
N SER A 110 -5.47 -7.89 30.61
CA SER A 110 -5.72 -8.26 32.00
C SER A 110 -7.16 -7.94 32.37
N GLY A 111 -7.90 -8.93 32.85
CA GLY A 111 -9.31 -8.80 33.22
C GLY A 111 -10.26 -9.13 32.07
N PRO A 112 -11.58 -8.97 32.29
CA PRO A 112 -12.58 -9.19 31.25
C PRO A 112 -12.45 -8.13 30.15
N TYR A 113 -12.67 -8.55 28.90
CA TYR A 113 -12.69 -7.69 27.73
C TYR A 113 -13.85 -8.07 26.82
N THR A 114 -14.23 -7.15 25.93
CA THR A 114 -15.26 -7.38 24.91
C THR A 114 -14.69 -7.12 23.52
N TYR A 115 -15.41 -7.55 22.49
CA TYR A 115 -15.07 -7.36 21.09
C TYR A 115 -16.01 -6.35 20.46
N HIS A 116 -15.47 -5.34 19.80
CA HIS A 116 -16.20 -4.45 18.92
C HIS A 116 -15.99 -4.93 17.47
N CYS A 117 -17.07 -5.38 16.82
CA CYS A 117 -17.05 -5.91 15.46
C CYS A 117 -17.63 -4.89 14.49
N GLU A 118 -16.90 -4.67 13.39
CA GLU A 118 -17.22 -3.69 12.36
C GLU A 118 -17.13 -4.34 10.97
N LEU A 119 -17.97 -3.92 10.04
CA LEU A 119 -17.86 -4.39 8.66
C LEU A 119 -16.57 -3.87 8.01
N LYS A 120 -15.82 -4.75 7.35
CA LYS A 120 -14.59 -4.37 6.67
C LYS A 120 -14.93 -3.80 5.29
N ILE A 121 -15.06 -2.48 5.23
CA ILE A 121 -15.46 -1.73 4.03
C ILE A 121 -14.39 -1.86 2.94
N ASP A 122 -14.80 -2.20 1.71
CA ASP A 122 -13.89 -2.27 0.57
C ASP A 122 -13.78 -0.91 -0.13
N GLY A 123 -12.82 -0.10 0.32
CA GLY A 123 -12.61 1.25 -0.17
C GLY A 123 -11.16 1.72 -0.14
N LEU A 124 -10.98 3.00 0.20
CA LEU A 124 -9.68 3.63 0.40
C LEU A 124 -9.63 4.33 1.76
N ALA A 125 -8.68 3.91 2.59
CA ALA A 125 -8.43 4.51 3.89
C ALA A 125 -8.04 6.00 3.81
N VAL A 126 -8.67 6.79 4.68
CA VAL A 126 -8.48 8.24 4.83
C VAL A 126 -8.32 8.62 6.30
N SER A 127 -7.53 9.65 6.56
CA SER A 127 -7.46 10.36 7.84
C SER A 127 -8.05 11.76 7.66
N LEU A 128 -8.98 12.16 8.54
CA LEU A 128 -9.62 13.46 8.57
C LEU A 128 -9.22 14.21 9.85
N LYS A 129 -8.50 15.32 9.70
CA LYS A 129 -8.08 16.17 10.82
C LYS A 129 -9.02 17.35 10.96
N TYR A 130 -9.55 17.50 12.17
CA TYR A 130 -10.40 18.62 12.58
C TYR A 130 -9.70 19.43 13.66
N GLU A 131 -9.68 20.76 13.53
CA GLU A 131 -9.19 21.70 14.54
C GLU A 131 -10.30 22.66 14.92
N GLU A 132 -10.60 22.76 16.22
CA GLU A 132 -11.72 23.57 16.74
C GLU A 132 -13.04 23.30 15.98
N GLY A 133 -13.28 22.04 15.65
CA GLY A 133 -14.45 21.57 14.91
C GLY A 133 -14.40 21.81 13.40
N ARG A 134 -13.32 22.34 12.80
CA ARG A 134 -13.24 22.59 11.35
C ARG A 134 -12.33 21.59 10.64
N LEU A 135 -12.76 21.07 9.49
CA LEU A 135 -11.93 20.20 8.67
C LEU A 135 -10.75 20.99 8.09
N VAL A 136 -9.53 20.66 8.54
CA VAL A 136 -8.31 21.34 8.10
C VAL A 136 -7.52 20.52 7.08
N GLN A 137 -7.53 19.19 7.20
CA GLN A 137 -6.72 18.34 6.34
C GLN A 137 -7.34 16.95 6.19
N ALA A 138 -7.28 16.39 4.98
CA ALA A 138 -7.58 15.00 4.72
C ALA A 138 -6.42 14.33 3.97
N VAL A 139 -5.98 13.16 4.45
CA VAL A 139 -4.78 12.48 3.96
C VAL A 139 -5.09 11.02 3.64
N THR A 140 -4.68 10.53 2.48
CA THR A 140 -4.78 9.10 2.13
C THR A 140 -3.78 8.26 2.95
N ARG A 141 -3.98 6.94 3.02
CA ARG A 141 -3.01 6.08 3.73
C ARG A 141 -1.58 6.15 3.19
N GLY A 142 -1.42 6.17 1.87
CA GLY A 142 -0.13 6.02 1.19
C GLY A 142 0.62 4.76 1.63
N ASP A 143 1.86 4.91 2.10
CA ASP A 143 2.67 3.79 2.63
C ASP A 143 2.42 3.48 4.12
N GLY A 144 1.49 4.21 4.76
CA GLY A 144 1.17 4.12 6.18
C GLY A 144 1.90 5.15 7.04
N THR A 145 2.98 5.76 6.54
CA THR A 145 3.70 6.86 7.21
C THR A 145 3.53 8.18 6.48
N VAL A 146 3.50 8.15 5.16
CA VAL A 146 3.29 9.31 4.30
C VAL A 146 2.14 9.02 3.35
N GLY A 147 1.17 9.93 3.34
CA GLY A 147 0.00 9.91 2.47
C GLY A 147 -0.04 11.08 1.50
N GLU A 148 -1.11 11.15 0.72
CA GLU A 148 -1.39 12.25 -0.20
C GLU A 148 -2.46 13.17 0.39
N ASN A 149 -2.24 14.48 0.32
CA ASN A 149 -3.22 15.48 0.72
C ASN A 149 -4.38 15.52 -0.29
N VAL A 150 -5.53 14.98 0.11
CA VAL A 150 -6.75 14.90 -0.71
C VAL A 150 -7.85 15.81 -0.18
N THR A 151 -7.49 16.84 0.59
CA THR A 151 -8.45 17.72 1.27
C THR A 151 -9.47 18.33 0.31
N ALA A 152 -9.04 18.82 -0.86
CA ALA A 152 -9.95 19.40 -1.85
C ALA A 152 -11.00 18.40 -2.35
N ASN A 153 -10.60 17.15 -2.60
CA ASN A 153 -11.50 16.11 -3.08
C ASN A 153 -12.43 15.63 -1.96
N VAL A 154 -11.92 15.49 -0.75
CA VAL A 154 -12.68 15.07 0.43
C VAL A 154 -13.76 16.10 0.80
N ARG A 155 -13.51 17.40 0.63
CA ARG A 155 -14.53 18.46 0.84
C ARG A 155 -15.77 18.30 -0.04
N THR A 156 -15.66 17.60 -1.17
CA THR A 156 -16.79 17.34 -2.07
C THR A 156 -17.70 16.20 -1.60
N ILE A 157 -17.25 15.38 -0.65
CA ILE A 157 -17.98 14.22 -0.13
C ILE A 157 -19.03 14.70 0.86
N LYS A 158 -20.31 14.61 0.48
CA LYS A 158 -21.41 15.24 1.23
C LYS A 158 -21.66 14.68 2.63
N SER A 159 -21.26 13.43 2.86
CA SER A 159 -21.33 12.78 4.18
C SER A 159 -20.23 13.21 5.15
N ILE A 160 -19.24 14.00 4.69
CA ILE A 160 -18.19 14.55 5.53
C ILE A 160 -18.56 15.99 5.89
N PRO A 161 -18.84 16.30 7.17
CA PRO A 161 -19.12 17.66 7.60
C PRO A 161 -17.84 18.52 7.51
N LEU A 162 -17.94 19.73 6.95
CA LEU A 162 -16.83 20.69 7.00
C LEU A 162 -16.63 21.28 8.40
N LYS A 163 -17.70 21.28 9.21
CA LYS A 163 -17.74 21.73 10.59
C LYS A 163 -18.47 20.71 11.47
N LEU A 164 -17.85 20.31 12.57
CA LEU A 164 -18.44 19.44 13.59
C LEU A 164 -19.47 20.21 14.43
N LYS A 165 -20.40 19.47 15.04
CA LYS A 165 -21.40 20.03 15.96
C LYS A 165 -20.79 20.59 17.25
N GLU A 166 -19.60 20.12 17.62
CA GLU A 166 -18.86 20.55 18.79
C GLU A 166 -17.47 21.08 18.36
N LEU A 167 -16.93 22.07 19.09
CA LEU A 167 -15.61 22.67 18.82
C LEU A 167 -14.46 21.78 19.33
N LEU A 168 -14.36 20.59 18.77
CA LEU A 168 -13.37 19.58 19.14
C LEU A 168 -12.21 19.54 18.15
N THR A 169 -11.01 19.28 18.68
CA THR A 169 -9.83 18.97 17.87
C THR A 169 -9.56 17.48 17.95
N LEU A 170 -9.66 16.81 16.79
CA LEU A 170 -9.55 15.36 16.66
C LEU A 170 -9.05 14.95 15.26
N GLU A 171 -8.51 13.74 15.17
CA GLU A 171 -8.24 13.03 13.92
C GLU A 171 -9.17 11.81 13.86
N ALA A 172 -10.03 11.73 12.85
CA ALA A 172 -10.89 10.58 12.63
C ALA A 172 -10.43 9.81 11.39
N ARG A 173 -10.31 8.49 11.50
CA ARG A 173 -9.88 7.62 10.39
C ARG A 173 -11.02 6.75 9.93
N GLY A 174 -11.06 6.50 8.63
CA GLY A 174 -12.15 5.78 8.00
C GLY A 174 -11.81 5.27 6.62
N GLU A 175 -12.82 4.70 5.98
CA GLU A 175 -12.75 4.22 4.61
C GLU A 175 -13.70 5.04 3.74
N ILE A 176 -13.17 5.68 2.70
CA ILE A 176 -13.99 6.26 1.63
C ILE A 176 -14.33 5.14 0.65
N TYR A 177 -15.61 4.98 0.35
CA TYR A 177 -16.11 3.93 -0.54
C TYR A 177 -17.12 4.49 -1.54
N MET A 178 -17.40 3.71 -2.57
CA MET A 178 -18.44 4.01 -3.55
C MET A 178 -19.66 3.12 -3.28
N PRO A 179 -20.84 3.69 -2.97
CA PRO A 179 -22.07 2.91 -2.85
C PRO A 179 -22.37 2.12 -4.13
N LYS A 180 -22.99 0.93 -4.00
CA LYS A 180 -23.32 0.06 -5.15
C LYS A 180 -24.18 0.79 -6.19
N SER A 181 -25.16 1.58 -5.74
CA SER A 181 -26.03 2.38 -6.61
C SER A 181 -25.26 3.45 -7.40
N SER A 182 -24.31 4.14 -6.76
CA SER A 182 -23.43 5.12 -7.41
C SER A 182 -22.52 4.44 -8.44
N PHE A 183 -21.99 3.26 -8.10
CA PHE A 183 -21.14 2.46 -8.98
C PHE A 183 -21.87 1.99 -10.25
N ILE A 184 -23.11 1.48 -10.10
CA ILE A 184 -23.95 1.05 -11.23
C ILE A 184 -24.19 2.24 -12.17
N LYS A 185 -24.69 3.37 -11.65
CA LYS A 185 -24.93 4.59 -12.44
C LYS A 185 -23.67 5.10 -13.15
N LEU A 186 -22.52 5.01 -12.48
CA LEU A 186 -21.25 5.40 -13.07
C LEU A 186 -20.88 4.51 -14.25
N ASN A 187 -21.02 3.19 -14.10
CA ASN A 187 -20.69 2.26 -15.18
C ASN A 187 -21.68 2.36 -16.35
N GLU A 188 -22.97 2.52 -16.09
CA GLU A 188 -23.98 2.80 -17.13
C GLU A 188 -23.59 4.03 -17.96
N LYS A 189 -23.25 5.15 -17.30
CA LYS A 189 -22.81 6.37 -17.99
C LYS A 189 -21.53 6.17 -18.80
N ARG A 190 -20.58 5.37 -18.30
CA ARG A 190 -19.33 5.06 -19.02
C ARG A 190 -19.58 4.18 -20.24
N GLU A 191 -20.46 3.20 -20.12
CA GLU A 191 -20.87 2.33 -21.22
C GLU A 191 -21.59 3.13 -22.32
N GLU A 192 -22.52 4.02 -21.96
CA GLU A 192 -23.18 4.95 -22.90
C GLU A 192 -22.17 5.85 -23.65
N GLN A 193 -21.05 6.19 -22.98
CA GLN A 193 -19.98 7.02 -23.53
C GLN A 193 -18.91 6.20 -24.29
N GLY A 194 -19.04 4.87 -24.36
CA GLY A 194 -18.06 3.98 -24.98
C GLY A 194 -16.73 3.89 -24.21
N GLU A 195 -16.71 4.28 -22.94
CA GLU A 195 -15.55 4.18 -22.06
C GLU A 195 -15.47 2.82 -21.36
N ALA A 196 -14.27 2.40 -20.98
CA ALA A 196 -14.09 1.21 -20.17
C ALA A 196 -14.75 1.38 -18.79
N VAL A 197 -15.65 0.46 -18.43
CA VAL A 197 -16.30 0.40 -17.12
C VAL A 197 -15.30 0.06 -16.02
N PHE A 198 -15.59 0.51 -14.80
CA PHE A 198 -14.80 0.13 -13.64
C PHE A 198 -15.12 -1.30 -13.22
N ALA A 199 -14.08 -2.05 -12.88
CA ALA A 199 -14.22 -3.46 -12.52
C ALA A 199 -14.80 -3.68 -11.12
N ASN A 200 -14.56 -2.79 -10.15
CA ASN A 200 -15.18 -2.88 -8.83
C ASN A 200 -15.31 -1.49 -8.17
N PRO A 201 -16.19 -1.36 -7.15
CA PRO A 201 -16.40 -0.11 -6.43
C PRO A 201 -15.14 0.46 -5.79
N ARG A 202 -14.23 -0.39 -5.29
CA ARG A 202 -12.97 0.04 -4.67
C ARG A 202 -12.06 0.79 -5.63
N ASN A 203 -11.83 0.23 -6.81
CA ASN A 203 -11.01 0.85 -7.85
C ASN A 203 -11.66 2.13 -8.37
N ALA A 204 -12.99 2.13 -8.51
CA ALA A 204 -13.75 3.32 -8.88
C ALA A 204 -13.60 4.42 -7.83
N ALA A 205 -13.68 4.10 -6.53
CA ALA A 205 -13.50 5.03 -5.43
C ALA A 205 -12.07 5.59 -5.38
N ALA A 206 -11.06 4.73 -5.44
CA ALA A 206 -9.65 5.14 -5.40
C ALA A 206 -9.25 6.02 -6.60
N GLY A 207 -9.68 5.65 -7.81
CA GLY A 207 -9.44 6.45 -9.02
C GLY A 207 -10.19 7.79 -9.00
N THR A 208 -11.38 7.80 -8.38
CA THR A 208 -12.16 9.04 -8.21
C THR A 208 -11.50 9.98 -7.22
N LEU A 209 -11.11 9.50 -6.03
CA LEU A 209 -10.53 10.34 -5.00
C LEU A 209 -9.16 10.89 -5.39
N ARG A 210 -8.45 10.23 -6.31
CA ARG A 210 -7.14 10.68 -6.84
C ARG A 210 -7.26 11.46 -8.15
N ASN A 211 -8.42 12.06 -8.41
CA ASN A 211 -8.57 12.94 -9.56
C ASN A 211 -8.03 14.34 -9.24
N LEU A 212 -7.28 14.94 -10.16
CA LEU A 212 -6.81 16.33 -10.01
C LEU A 212 -7.94 17.35 -10.12
N ASP A 213 -9.08 16.95 -10.67
CA ASP A 213 -10.30 17.74 -10.70
C ASP A 213 -11.28 17.31 -9.59
N PRO A 214 -11.46 18.14 -8.54
CA PRO A 214 -12.44 17.86 -7.48
C PRO A 214 -13.88 17.76 -8.01
N GLN A 215 -14.21 18.40 -9.14
CA GLN A 215 -15.54 18.30 -9.76
C GLN A 215 -15.88 16.87 -10.16
N VAL A 216 -14.87 16.12 -10.63
CA VAL A 216 -15.05 14.71 -10.93
C VAL A 216 -15.40 13.97 -9.66
N THR A 217 -14.70 14.21 -8.54
CA THR A 217 -15.02 13.58 -7.24
C THR A 217 -16.45 13.90 -6.79
N ALA A 218 -16.86 15.17 -6.88
CA ALA A 218 -18.20 15.63 -6.52
C ALA A 218 -19.30 14.89 -7.31
N SER A 219 -19.08 14.66 -8.60
CA SER A 219 -20.05 13.99 -9.49
C SER A 219 -20.25 12.50 -9.20
N ARG A 220 -19.35 11.87 -8.42
CA ARG A 220 -19.27 10.41 -8.24
C ARG A 220 -19.94 9.92 -6.97
N ASN A 221 -20.47 10.84 -6.14
CA ASN A 221 -21.24 10.53 -4.92
C ASN A 221 -20.57 9.48 -4.04
N LEU A 222 -19.28 9.69 -3.74
CA LEU A 222 -18.55 8.88 -2.76
C LEU A 222 -19.17 9.05 -1.37
N ASN A 223 -18.93 8.08 -0.50
CA ASN A 223 -19.37 8.10 0.89
C ASN A 223 -18.23 7.63 1.81
N VAL A 224 -18.40 7.77 3.12
CA VAL A 224 -17.37 7.44 4.12
C VAL A 224 -17.99 6.68 5.29
N PHE A 225 -17.23 5.76 5.86
CA PHE A 225 -17.46 5.25 7.21
C PHE A 225 -16.20 5.42 8.04
N LEU A 226 -16.30 6.13 9.16
CA LEU A 226 -15.21 6.27 10.12
C LEU A 226 -15.22 5.11 11.11
N TYR A 227 -14.03 4.62 11.43
CA TYR A 227 -13.80 3.41 12.23
C TYR A 227 -12.80 3.62 13.36
N SER A 228 -12.23 4.82 13.52
CA SER A 228 -11.27 5.12 14.58
C SER A 228 -11.25 6.60 14.90
N LEU A 229 -11.03 6.91 16.17
CA LEU A 229 -10.86 8.25 16.70
C LEU A 229 -9.48 8.35 17.37
N ASN A 230 -8.65 9.25 16.88
CA ASN A 230 -7.42 9.72 17.52
C ASN A 230 -7.71 11.11 18.08
N ALA A 231 -7.98 11.20 19.37
CA ALA A 231 -8.39 12.45 19.99
C ALA A 231 -7.24 13.17 20.71
N SER A 232 -7.38 14.49 20.84
CA SER A 232 -6.57 15.30 21.78
C SER A 232 -6.90 14.96 23.24
N SER A 233 -6.03 15.35 24.17
CA SER A 233 -6.12 15.05 25.61
C SER A 233 -7.41 15.52 26.32
N LYS A 234 -8.28 16.28 25.65
CA LYS A 234 -9.55 16.79 26.18
C LYS A 234 -10.74 15.84 25.98
N ILE A 235 -10.59 14.78 25.19
CA ILE A 235 -11.66 13.81 24.92
C ILE A 235 -11.33 12.53 25.66
N SER A 236 -12.13 12.20 26.68
CA SER A 236 -12.00 10.95 27.42
C SER A 236 -13.03 9.93 26.90
N VAL A 237 -12.55 8.94 26.16
CA VAL A 237 -13.30 7.74 25.78
C VAL A 237 -12.57 6.52 26.32
N SER A 238 -13.31 5.52 26.81
CA SER A 238 -12.73 4.31 27.41
C SER A 238 -12.88 3.09 26.51
N THR A 239 -13.83 3.11 25.57
CA THR A 239 -14.06 2.02 24.62
C THR A 239 -14.11 2.49 23.16
N GLN A 240 -13.87 1.55 22.24
CA GLN A 240 -14.03 1.74 20.80
C GLN A 240 -15.48 2.10 20.45
N ASP A 241 -16.46 1.45 21.10
CA ASP A 241 -17.87 1.77 20.92
C ASP A 241 -18.19 3.23 21.33
N GLU A 242 -17.72 3.67 22.49
CA GLU A 242 -17.86 5.07 22.94
C GLU A 242 -17.20 6.05 21.97
N ALA A 243 -16.04 5.69 21.42
CA ALA A 243 -15.34 6.51 20.45
C ALA A 243 -16.15 6.69 19.17
N LEU A 244 -16.76 5.62 18.63
CA LEU A 244 -17.60 5.71 17.43
C LEU A 244 -18.94 6.41 17.70
N ASN A 245 -19.53 6.20 18.88
CA ASN A 245 -20.73 6.92 19.31
C ASN A 245 -20.47 8.42 19.45
N LEU A 246 -19.26 8.82 19.89
CA LEU A 246 -18.85 10.22 19.88
C LEU A 246 -18.74 10.77 18.45
N LEU A 247 -18.16 10.01 17.51
CA LEU A 247 -18.10 10.41 16.09
C LEU A 247 -19.51 10.69 15.54
N ASP A 248 -20.47 9.81 15.80
CA ASP A 248 -21.88 10.02 15.41
C ASP A 248 -22.48 11.29 16.04
N LYS A 249 -22.23 11.49 17.34
CA LYS A 249 -22.72 12.66 18.08
C LYS A 249 -22.22 13.97 17.48
N VAL A 250 -20.96 14.02 17.03
CA VAL A 250 -20.36 15.23 16.45
C VAL A 250 -20.70 15.42 14.96
N GLY A 251 -21.45 14.49 14.37
CA GLY A 251 -21.98 14.56 13.01
C GLY A 251 -21.16 13.83 11.95
N LEU A 252 -20.22 12.97 12.37
CA LEU A 252 -19.44 12.14 11.47
C LEU A 252 -20.14 10.80 11.24
N ARG A 253 -20.02 10.25 10.02
CA ARG A 253 -20.69 8.99 9.65
C ARG A 253 -19.86 7.78 10.07
N THR A 254 -20.40 6.93 10.92
CA THR A 254 -19.86 5.59 11.22
C THR A 254 -20.81 4.49 10.71
N ASN A 255 -20.35 3.24 10.67
CA ASN A 255 -21.16 2.15 10.12
C ASN A 255 -22.23 1.69 11.13
N PRO A 256 -23.52 1.59 10.74
CA PRO A 256 -24.62 1.27 11.66
C PRO A 256 -24.69 -0.21 12.06
N GLU A 257 -24.01 -1.09 11.32
CA GLU A 257 -24.03 -2.55 11.53
C GLU A 257 -23.02 -3.01 12.59
N ARG A 258 -22.30 -2.09 13.23
CA ARG A 258 -21.31 -2.40 14.27
C ARG A 258 -21.98 -2.93 15.54
N GLN A 259 -21.35 -3.89 16.21
CA GLN A 259 -21.88 -4.50 17.44
C GLN A 259 -20.77 -4.89 18.42
N VAL A 260 -21.12 -4.90 19.71
CA VAL A 260 -20.24 -5.34 20.81
C VAL A 260 -20.62 -6.74 21.27
N PHE A 261 -19.63 -7.61 21.39
CA PHE A 261 -19.77 -9.02 21.79
C PHE A 261 -18.89 -9.36 23.00
N SER A 262 -19.38 -10.24 23.87
CA SER A 262 -18.64 -10.72 25.05
C SER A 262 -17.90 -12.03 24.84
N SER A 263 -18.15 -12.74 23.73
CA SER A 263 -17.54 -14.04 23.46
C SER A 263 -17.13 -14.17 21.99
N ILE A 264 -16.07 -14.94 21.73
CA ILE A 264 -15.64 -15.22 20.36
C ILE A 264 -16.66 -16.05 19.57
N SER A 265 -17.48 -16.85 20.26
CA SER A 265 -18.58 -17.60 19.65
C SER A 265 -19.66 -16.69 19.08
N ASP A 266 -20.02 -15.62 19.79
CA ASP A 266 -21.00 -14.64 19.29
C ASP A 266 -20.41 -13.84 18.12
N VAL A 267 -19.10 -13.56 18.15
CA VAL A 267 -18.38 -12.94 17.03
C VAL A 267 -18.42 -13.83 15.77
N LEU A 268 -18.26 -15.14 15.91
CA LEU A 268 -18.36 -16.08 14.79
C LEU A 268 -19.78 -16.10 14.20
N ALA A 269 -20.81 -16.09 15.04
CA ALA A 269 -22.19 -15.98 14.57
C ALA A 269 -22.44 -14.68 13.78
N PHE A 270 -21.86 -13.56 14.23
CA PHE A 270 -21.91 -12.29 13.51
C PHE A 270 -21.18 -12.33 12.15
N VAL A 271 -20.03 -13.02 12.10
CA VAL A 271 -19.29 -13.25 10.84
C VAL A 271 -20.16 -14.03 9.84
N GLU A 272 -20.78 -15.12 10.27
CA GLU A 272 -21.68 -15.93 9.42
C GLU A 272 -22.89 -15.12 8.94
N GLU A 273 -23.53 -14.37 9.83
CA GLU A 273 -24.68 -13.52 9.51
C GLU A 273 -24.36 -12.51 8.39
N TYR A 274 -23.23 -11.79 8.50
CA TYR A 274 -22.85 -10.79 7.50
C TYR A 274 -22.23 -11.39 6.25
N GLN A 275 -21.72 -12.61 6.31
CA GLN A 275 -21.35 -13.36 5.12
C GLN A 275 -22.58 -13.63 4.24
N GLU A 276 -23.73 -13.98 4.83
CA GLU A 276 -25.00 -14.14 4.12
C GLU A 276 -25.60 -12.81 3.66
N LYS A 277 -25.58 -11.78 4.53
CA LYS A 277 -26.15 -10.46 4.23
C LYS A 277 -25.33 -9.62 3.25
N ARG A 278 -24.05 -9.97 2.99
CA ARG A 278 -23.11 -9.22 2.13
C ARG A 278 -23.72 -8.75 0.81
N ALA A 279 -24.49 -9.61 0.13
CA ALA A 279 -25.10 -9.28 -1.15
C ALA A 279 -26.15 -8.14 -1.06
N THR A 280 -26.86 -8.07 0.08
CA THR A 280 -27.97 -7.13 0.31
C THR A 280 -27.52 -5.74 0.76
N LEU A 281 -26.30 -5.60 1.27
CA LEU A 281 -25.78 -4.32 1.73
C LEU A 281 -25.66 -3.32 0.57
N PRO A 282 -25.90 -2.02 0.80
CA PRO A 282 -25.79 -0.98 -0.24
C PRO A 282 -24.33 -0.63 -0.61
N TYR A 283 -23.36 -1.30 0.00
CA TYR A 283 -21.91 -1.12 -0.18
C TYR A 283 -21.20 -2.48 -0.18
N GLU A 284 -19.95 -2.49 -0.63
CA GLU A 284 -19.10 -3.70 -0.66
C GLU A 284 -18.29 -3.84 0.62
N ILE A 285 -18.16 -5.08 1.07
CA ILE A 285 -17.34 -5.48 2.22
C ILE A 285 -16.52 -6.72 1.85
N ASP A 286 -15.30 -6.83 2.40
CA ASP A 286 -14.38 -7.97 2.18
C ASP A 286 -14.11 -8.79 3.45
N GLY A 287 -14.88 -8.55 4.51
CA GLY A 287 -14.78 -9.27 5.78
C GLY A 287 -15.37 -8.50 6.96
N ILE A 288 -14.98 -8.92 8.16
CA ILE A 288 -15.30 -8.28 9.44
C ILE A 288 -14.00 -7.90 10.12
N VAL A 289 -13.94 -6.69 10.69
CA VAL A 289 -12.86 -6.27 11.59
C VAL A 289 -13.30 -6.51 13.01
N ILE A 290 -12.56 -7.36 13.73
CA ILE A 290 -12.76 -7.64 15.14
C ILE A 290 -11.71 -6.89 15.93
N LYS A 291 -12.13 -6.02 16.86
CA LYS A 291 -11.25 -5.24 17.74
C LYS A 291 -11.56 -5.54 19.19
N VAL A 292 -10.56 -5.60 20.06
CA VAL A 292 -10.79 -5.47 21.52
C VAL A 292 -11.45 -4.12 21.77
N ASN A 293 -12.56 -4.10 22.49
CA ASN A 293 -13.36 -2.90 22.66
C ASN A 293 -12.71 -1.89 23.63
N GLU A 294 -12.08 -2.37 24.70
CA GLU A 294 -11.52 -1.49 25.74
C GLU A 294 -10.18 -0.88 25.28
N LEU A 295 -10.10 0.46 25.22
CA LEU A 295 -8.94 1.17 24.68
C LEU A 295 -7.67 0.98 25.53
N ASP A 296 -7.82 0.89 26.85
CA ASP A 296 -6.71 0.56 27.76
C ASP A 296 -6.11 -0.82 27.45
N ASN A 297 -6.95 -1.78 27.07
CA ASN A 297 -6.50 -3.11 26.68
C ASN A 297 -5.84 -3.10 25.29
N GLN A 298 -6.33 -2.27 24.36
CA GLN A 298 -5.66 -2.05 23.08
C GLN A 298 -4.24 -1.49 23.29
N GLN A 299 -4.08 -0.49 24.16
CA GLN A 299 -2.77 0.08 24.49
C GLN A 299 -1.82 -0.97 25.08
N LYS A 300 -2.29 -1.76 26.06
CA LYS A 300 -1.50 -2.85 26.68
C LYS A 300 -1.10 -3.93 25.67
N ALA A 301 -2.02 -4.33 24.80
CA ALA A 301 -1.75 -5.36 23.79
C ALA A 301 -0.74 -4.88 22.73
N GLY A 302 -0.78 -3.58 22.39
CA GLY A 302 0.18 -2.93 21.51
C GLY A 302 0.13 -3.41 20.05
N PHE A 303 1.24 -3.23 19.34
CA PHE A 303 1.35 -3.44 17.90
C PHE A 303 2.51 -4.38 17.54
N THR A 304 2.40 -5.06 16.39
CA THR A 304 3.53 -5.66 15.68
C THR A 304 4.20 -4.61 14.78
N VAL A 305 5.14 -5.03 13.93
CA VAL A 305 5.77 -4.13 12.94
C VAL A 305 4.75 -3.61 11.91
N LYS A 306 3.65 -4.34 11.66
CA LYS A 306 2.73 -4.07 10.55
C LYS A 306 1.26 -3.93 10.96
N ALA A 307 0.86 -4.47 12.11
CA ALA A 307 -0.53 -4.58 12.52
C ALA A 307 -0.75 -4.49 14.04
N PRO A 308 -1.91 -4.02 14.51
CA PRO A 308 -2.30 -4.09 15.92
C PRO A 308 -2.46 -5.55 16.38
N ARG A 309 -2.10 -5.85 17.63
CA ARG A 309 -2.29 -7.18 18.22
C ARG A 309 -3.69 -7.42 18.77
N TRP A 310 -4.43 -6.34 18.96
CA TRP A 310 -5.78 -6.29 19.53
C TRP A 310 -6.88 -6.22 18.47
N ALA A 311 -6.52 -6.22 17.18
CA ALA A 311 -7.48 -6.26 16.09
C ALA A 311 -7.05 -7.20 14.98
N ILE A 312 -8.04 -7.84 14.35
CA ILE A 312 -7.85 -8.77 13.24
C ILE A 312 -8.96 -8.57 12.21
N ALA A 313 -8.61 -8.74 10.93
CA ALA A 313 -9.58 -8.79 9.84
C ALA A 313 -9.93 -10.25 9.54
N PHE A 314 -11.13 -10.69 9.88
CA PHE A 314 -11.66 -11.95 9.38
C PHE A 314 -12.11 -11.74 7.94
N LYS A 315 -11.36 -12.27 6.98
CA LYS A 315 -11.71 -12.18 5.56
C LYS A 315 -12.70 -13.27 5.22
N PHE A 316 -13.75 -12.89 4.49
CA PHE A 316 -14.66 -13.90 3.95
C PHE A 316 -13.90 -14.79 2.96
N PRO A 317 -14.28 -16.07 2.84
CA PRO A 317 -13.73 -16.94 1.82
C PRO A 317 -13.79 -16.24 0.47
N ALA A 318 -12.64 -16.15 -0.20
CA ALA A 318 -12.58 -15.58 -1.54
C ALA A 318 -13.59 -16.32 -2.41
N GLU A 319 -14.38 -15.58 -3.18
CA GLU A 319 -15.30 -16.19 -4.13
C GLU A 319 -14.52 -17.17 -5.01
N GLU A 320 -14.96 -18.42 -5.00
CA GLU A 320 -14.46 -19.44 -5.91
C GLU A 320 -15.41 -19.50 -7.10
N ALA A 321 -14.83 -19.57 -8.30
CA ALA A 321 -15.59 -19.78 -9.50
C ALA A 321 -15.00 -20.92 -10.31
N LYS A 322 -15.85 -21.61 -11.05
CA LYS A 322 -15.44 -22.66 -11.98
C LYS A 322 -15.32 -22.05 -13.37
N THR A 323 -14.21 -22.32 -14.05
CA THR A 323 -13.99 -21.91 -15.43
C THR A 323 -13.17 -22.95 -16.18
N VAL A 324 -13.25 -22.96 -17.50
CA VAL A 324 -12.53 -23.93 -18.34
C VAL A 324 -11.17 -23.35 -18.72
N ILE A 325 -10.10 -24.12 -18.52
CA ILE A 325 -8.76 -23.78 -19.02
C ILE A 325 -8.75 -24.02 -20.53
N ARG A 326 -8.50 -22.96 -21.29
CA ARG A 326 -8.44 -22.99 -22.76
C ARG A 326 -7.02 -23.13 -23.27
N ASP A 327 -6.09 -22.44 -22.65
CA ASP A 327 -4.69 -22.44 -23.02
C ASP A 327 -3.81 -22.16 -21.80
N ILE A 328 -2.50 -22.36 -21.94
CA ILE A 328 -1.51 -22.03 -20.91
C ILE A 328 -0.42 -21.20 -21.57
N GLU A 329 -0.32 -19.95 -21.15
CA GLU A 329 0.68 -19.01 -21.62
C GLU A 329 1.92 -19.08 -20.71
N TRP A 330 3.10 -19.13 -21.33
CA TRP A 330 4.37 -19.21 -20.61
C TRP A 330 5.10 -17.88 -20.71
N SER A 331 5.36 -17.27 -19.55
CA SER A 331 6.10 -16.01 -19.44
C SER A 331 7.51 -16.28 -18.92
N VAL A 332 8.50 -15.52 -19.40
CA VAL A 332 9.90 -15.67 -18.96
C VAL A 332 10.27 -14.44 -18.15
N GLY A 333 10.49 -14.61 -16.85
CA GLY A 333 10.87 -13.53 -15.96
C GLY A 333 12.35 -13.12 -16.07
N ARG A 334 12.73 -12.03 -15.39
CA ARG A 334 14.09 -11.45 -15.39
C ARG A 334 15.26 -12.42 -15.13
N THR A 335 15.04 -13.47 -14.35
CA THR A 335 16.07 -14.47 -13.98
C THR A 335 15.95 -15.76 -14.79
N GLY A 336 15.20 -15.72 -15.89
CA GLY A 336 14.96 -16.85 -16.77
C GLY A 336 13.88 -17.82 -16.28
N VAL A 337 13.29 -17.63 -15.09
CA VAL A 337 12.16 -18.46 -14.62
C VAL A 337 11.02 -18.40 -15.63
N VAL A 338 10.56 -19.56 -16.07
CA VAL A 338 9.43 -19.70 -16.98
C VAL A 338 8.19 -20.01 -16.15
N THR A 339 7.27 -19.04 -16.08
CA THR A 339 6.08 -19.10 -15.23
C THR A 339 4.82 -19.38 -16.07
N PRO A 340 4.07 -20.45 -15.76
CA PRO A 340 2.81 -20.76 -16.43
C PRO A 340 1.64 -19.91 -15.93
N THR A 341 0.84 -19.42 -16.87
CA THR A 341 -0.42 -18.70 -16.62
C THR A 341 -1.56 -19.38 -17.38
N ALA A 342 -2.60 -19.81 -16.68
CA ALA A 342 -3.79 -20.37 -17.30
C ALA A 342 -4.57 -19.26 -18.02
N ILE A 343 -4.90 -19.49 -19.29
CA ILE A 343 -5.87 -18.71 -20.06
C ILE A 343 -7.19 -19.45 -20.04
N MET A 344 -8.24 -18.80 -19.57
CA MET A 344 -9.49 -19.44 -19.22
C MET A 344 -10.68 -18.72 -19.82
N ASP A 345 -11.83 -19.38 -19.85
CA ASP A 345 -13.08 -18.69 -20.16
C ASP A 345 -13.32 -17.54 -19.16
N PRO A 346 -13.87 -16.41 -19.62
CA PRO A 346 -14.17 -15.29 -18.74
C PRO A 346 -15.10 -15.71 -17.60
N VAL A 347 -14.65 -15.49 -16.37
CA VAL A 347 -15.42 -15.80 -15.17
C VAL A 347 -15.47 -14.59 -14.24
N GLN A 348 -16.61 -14.34 -13.62
CA GLN A 348 -16.74 -13.28 -12.63
C GLN A 348 -16.21 -13.77 -11.29
N LEU A 349 -15.28 -13.01 -10.72
CA LEU A 349 -14.65 -13.29 -9.43
C LEU A 349 -14.46 -12.00 -8.64
N ALA A 350 -15.13 -11.86 -7.50
CA ALA A 350 -15.07 -10.66 -6.65
C ALA A 350 -15.28 -9.38 -7.48
N GLY A 351 -16.38 -9.36 -8.25
CA GLY A 351 -16.82 -8.24 -9.08
C GLY A 351 -16.04 -8.01 -10.39
N THR A 352 -14.90 -8.66 -10.62
CA THR A 352 -14.12 -8.47 -11.86
C THR A 352 -14.14 -9.70 -12.74
N THR A 353 -14.18 -9.50 -14.06
CA THR A 353 -13.97 -10.58 -15.02
C THR A 353 -12.50 -11.00 -15.03
N VAL A 354 -12.25 -12.28 -14.73
CA VAL A 354 -10.93 -12.90 -14.74
C VAL A 354 -10.87 -13.88 -15.91
N GLN A 355 -9.81 -13.79 -16.70
CA GLN A 355 -9.50 -14.72 -17.80
C GLN A 355 -8.12 -15.35 -17.65
N ARG A 356 -7.34 -14.91 -16.66
CA ARG A 356 -5.95 -15.31 -16.45
C ARG A 356 -5.75 -15.64 -14.98
N ALA A 357 -5.13 -16.79 -14.69
CA ALA A 357 -4.79 -17.19 -13.33
C ALA A 357 -3.40 -17.81 -13.27
N SER A 358 -2.68 -17.53 -12.18
CA SER A 358 -1.37 -18.13 -11.92
C SER A 358 -1.49 -19.63 -11.71
N LEU A 359 -0.61 -20.39 -12.37
CA LEU A 359 -0.37 -21.81 -12.09
C LEU A 359 0.88 -22.02 -11.23
N HIS A 360 1.55 -20.93 -10.84
CA HIS A 360 2.75 -20.87 -10.00
C HIS A 360 4.02 -21.48 -10.61
N ASN A 361 4.08 -22.79 -10.84
CA ASN A 361 5.24 -23.48 -11.41
C ASN A 361 4.86 -24.85 -12.01
N VAL A 362 5.81 -25.49 -12.68
CA VAL A 362 5.62 -26.80 -13.35
C VAL A 362 5.25 -27.89 -12.34
N ASP A 363 5.92 -27.94 -11.19
CA ASP A 363 5.69 -28.99 -10.19
C ASP A 363 4.26 -28.94 -9.65
N LEU A 364 3.71 -27.76 -9.39
CA LEU A 364 2.31 -27.58 -8.99
C LEU A 364 1.32 -27.91 -10.12
N MET A 365 1.71 -27.72 -11.38
CA MET A 365 0.89 -28.18 -12.50
C MET A 365 0.84 -29.70 -12.58
N ILE A 366 1.96 -30.38 -12.30
CA ILE A 366 2.05 -31.85 -12.26
C ILE A 366 1.24 -32.38 -11.06
N GLU A 367 1.41 -31.78 -9.88
CA GLU A 367 0.71 -32.17 -8.66
C GLU A 367 -0.81 -32.07 -8.82
N LYS A 368 -1.29 -31.00 -9.45
CA LYS A 368 -2.73 -30.77 -9.71
C LYS A 368 -3.23 -31.44 -11.00
N ASP A 369 -2.36 -32.13 -11.73
CA ASP A 369 -2.64 -32.76 -13.03
C ASP A 369 -3.41 -31.83 -13.98
N ILE A 370 -2.90 -30.60 -14.18
CA ILE A 370 -3.57 -29.58 -15.00
C ILE A 370 -3.59 -29.99 -16.48
N ARG A 371 -4.75 -29.97 -17.12
CA ARG A 371 -4.91 -30.26 -18.57
C ARG A 371 -5.72 -29.18 -19.29
N LEU A 372 -5.56 -29.12 -20.61
CA LEU A 372 -6.41 -28.24 -21.43
C LEU A 372 -7.84 -28.80 -21.48
N GLY A 373 -8.81 -27.91 -21.41
CA GLY A 373 -10.23 -28.25 -21.36
C GLY A 373 -10.74 -28.64 -19.97
N ASP A 374 -9.86 -28.74 -18.96
CA ASP A 374 -10.29 -29.00 -17.59
C ASP A 374 -11.10 -27.83 -17.03
N THR A 375 -12.09 -28.16 -16.19
CA THR A 375 -12.78 -27.17 -15.37
C THR A 375 -11.97 -26.92 -14.11
N ALA A 376 -11.38 -25.73 -14.02
CA ALA A 376 -10.58 -25.28 -12.89
C ALA A 376 -11.43 -24.49 -11.89
N VAL A 377 -11.19 -24.74 -10.61
CA VAL A 377 -11.67 -23.87 -9.52
C VAL A 377 -10.64 -22.78 -9.29
N VAL A 378 -11.07 -21.54 -9.48
CA VAL A 378 -10.22 -20.35 -9.38
C VAL A 378 -10.72 -19.41 -8.29
N ARG A 379 -9.79 -18.75 -7.62
CA ARG A 379 -10.06 -17.68 -6.65
C ARG A 379 -9.08 -16.55 -6.82
N LYS A 380 -9.32 -15.44 -6.11
CA LYS A 380 -8.30 -14.40 -5.90
C LYS A 380 -7.63 -14.55 -4.54
N ALA A 381 -6.33 -14.83 -4.53
CA ALA A 381 -5.52 -14.74 -3.33
C ALA A 381 -5.49 -13.28 -2.84
N GLY A 382 -5.88 -13.08 -1.57
CA GLY A 382 -5.96 -11.76 -0.95
C GLY A 382 -6.90 -10.79 -1.68
N ASP A 383 -7.91 -11.30 -2.39
CA ASP A 383 -8.88 -10.57 -3.23
C ASP A 383 -8.29 -9.84 -4.45
N ILE A 384 -7.02 -10.08 -4.76
CA ILE A 384 -6.30 -9.35 -5.83
C ILE A 384 -5.78 -10.30 -6.92
N ILE A 385 -5.04 -11.35 -6.58
CA ILE A 385 -4.28 -12.15 -7.56
C ILE A 385 -5.03 -13.44 -7.87
N PRO A 386 -5.52 -13.65 -9.11
CA PRO A 386 -6.19 -14.91 -9.45
C PRO A 386 -5.23 -16.10 -9.50
N GLU A 387 -5.62 -17.21 -8.89
CA GLU A 387 -4.87 -18.47 -8.89
C GLU A 387 -5.81 -19.67 -9.09
N VAL A 388 -5.28 -20.73 -9.73
CA VAL A 388 -5.97 -22.03 -9.84
C VAL A 388 -5.72 -22.83 -8.56
N ILE A 389 -6.81 -23.17 -7.85
CA ILE A 389 -6.74 -23.93 -6.61
C ILE A 389 -6.63 -25.42 -6.92
N LYS A 390 -7.58 -25.94 -7.72
CA LYS A 390 -7.72 -27.36 -8.05
C LYS A 390 -8.48 -27.53 -9.36
N ILE A 391 -8.38 -28.72 -9.93
CA ILE A 391 -9.24 -29.15 -11.03
C ILE A 391 -10.45 -29.88 -10.46
N ASP A 392 -11.60 -29.68 -11.11
CA ASP A 392 -12.79 -30.48 -10.91
C ASP A 392 -12.70 -31.75 -11.75
N GLU A 393 -12.17 -32.83 -11.14
CA GLU A 393 -11.95 -34.11 -11.81
C GLU A 393 -13.26 -34.77 -12.28
N ASP A 394 -14.39 -34.49 -11.63
CA ASP A 394 -15.69 -35.05 -12.00
C ASP A 394 -16.19 -34.54 -13.36
N LEU A 395 -15.71 -33.36 -13.77
CA LEU A 395 -16.05 -32.73 -15.05
C LEU A 395 -14.98 -32.96 -16.13
N ARG A 396 -13.94 -33.74 -15.83
CA ARG A 396 -12.85 -34.02 -16.76
C ARG A 396 -13.30 -34.94 -17.89
N ASP A 397 -13.05 -34.54 -19.13
CA ASP A 397 -13.27 -35.39 -20.30
C ASP A 397 -12.36 -36.62 -20.24
N GLN A 398 -12.91 -37.81 -20.53
CA GLN A 398 -12.16 -39.06 -20.59
C GLN A 398 -11.04 -39.04 -21.65
N ASN A 399 -11.14 -38.19 -22.67
CA ASN A 399 -10.14 -38.02 -23.71
C ASN A 399 -9.07 -36.98 -23.36
N SER A 400 -9.16 -36.31 -22.20
CA SER A 400 -8.24 -35.27 -21.77
C SER A 400 -6.81 -35.80 -21.66
N GLN A 401 -5.86 -35.12 -22.31
CA GLN A 401 -4.45 -35.51 -22.34
C GLN A 401 -3.64 -34.69 -21.33
N PRO A 402 -2.64 -35.29 -20.66
CA PRO A 402 -1.69 -34.54 -19.84
C PRO A 402 -1.07 -33.38 -20.63
N TYR A 403 -0.92 -32.22 -19.98
CA TYR A 403 -0.31 -31.06 -20.62
C TYR A 403 1.20 -31.29 -20.82
N ALA A 404 1.68 -31.11 -22.04
CA ALA A 404 3.11 -31.18 -22.34
C ALA A 404 3.79 -29.83 -22.05
N PHE A 405 4.70 -29.82 -21.08
CA PHE A 405 5.46 -28.63 -20.73
C PHE A 405 6.43 -28.21 -21.84
N PRO A 406 6.72 -26.91 -21.99
CA PRO A 406 7.70 -26.45 -22.96
C PRO A 406 9.09 -27.00 -22.62
N THR A 407 9.74 -27.62 -23.61
CA THR A 407 11.15 -28.01 -23.52
C THR A 407 12.09 -26.91 -24.00
N HIS A 408 11.57 -25.94 -24.74
CA HIS A 408 12.30 -24.80 -25.29
C HIS A 408 11.65 -23.49 -24.83
N CYS A 409 12.47 -22.46 -24.65
CA CYS A 409 12.05 -21.16 -24.17
C CYS A 409 11.09 -20.49 -25.16
N PRO A 410 9.90 -20.05 -24.75
CA PRO A 410 8.93 -19.43 -25.66
C PRO A 410 9.41 -18.09 -26.25
N ALA A 411 10.42 -17.46 -25.63
CA ALA A 411 10.95 -16.17 -26.08
C ALA A 411 12.20 -16.26 -26.97
N CYS A 412 13.03 -17.28 -26.80
CA CYS A 412 14.33 -17.37 -27.50
C CYS A 412 14.67 -18.78 -28.01
N ASP A 413 13.73 -19.72 -27.91
CA ASP A 413 13.83 -21.09 -28.43
C ASP A 413 15.04 -21.91 -27.91
N SER A 414 15.63 -21.50 -26.79
CA SER A 414 16.73 -22.22 -26.16
C SER A 414 16.20 -23.31 -25.23
N GLU A 415 16.91 -24.43 -25.13
CA GLU A 415 16.52 -25.54 -24.26
C GLU A 415 16.35 -25.06 -22.80
N LEU A 416 15.23 -25.44 -22.19
CA LEU A 416 14.90 -25.11 -20.81
C LEU A 416 15.49 -26.15 -19.87
N MET A 417 15.96 -25.70 -18.71
CA MET A 417 16.49 -26.58 -17.67
C MET A 417 15.64 -26.50 -16.41
N HIS A 418 15.34 -27.66 -15.84
CA HIS A 418 14.80 -27.82 -14.50
C HIS A 418 15.96 -28.28 -13.61
N LEU A 419 16.42 -27.41 -12.71
CA LEU A 419 17.58 -27.70 -11.88
C LEU A 419 17.13 -28.56 -10.70
N GLU A 420 17.83 -29.66 -10.39
CA GLU A 420 17.42 -30.61 -9.35
C GLU A 420 17.22 -29.99 -7.95
N GLU A 421 17.85 -28.84 -7.66
CA GLU A 421 17.68 -28.09 -6.40
C GLU A 421 16.60 -26.98 -6.44
N GLU A 422 15.95 -26.73 -7.58
CA GLU A 422 14.95 -25.67 -7.74
C GLU A 422 13.68 -26.17 -8.43
N VAL A 423 12.52 -25.85 -7.86
CA VAL A 423 11.16 -26.12 -8.40
C VAL A 423 10.91 -25.44 -9.77
N ALA A 424 11.77 -24.49 -10.16
CA ALA A 424 11.53 -23.61 -11.29
C ALA A 424 12.15 -24.12 -12.61
N LEU A 425 11.32 -24.18 -13.67
CA LEU A 425 11.78 -24.32 -15.05
C LEU A 425 12.43 -23.01 -15.51
N ARG A 426 13.62 -23.06 -16.12
CA ARG A 426 14.39 -21.85 -16.47
C ARG A 426 14.96 -21.85 -17.88
N CYS A 427 14.94 -20.67 -18.49
CA CYS A 427 15.74 -20.32 -19.65
C CYS A 427 17.14 -19.88 -19.20
N MET A 428 18.15 -20.62 -19.61
CA MET A 428 19.56 -20.35 -19.28
C MET A 428 20.29 -19.56 -20.36
N ASN A 429 19.58 -19.14 -21.42
CA ASN A 429 20.18 -18.34 -22.48
C ASN A 429 20.38 -16.89 -22.01
N PRO A 430 21.64 -16.40 -21.88
CA PRO A 430 21.91 -15.03 -21.45
C PRO A 430 21.41 -13.98 -22.46
N LYS A 431 21.29 -14.37 -23.75
CA LYS A 431 20.80 -13.52 -24.85
C LYS A 431 19.28 -13.59 -25.03
N CYS A 432 18.55 -14.13 -24.05
CA CYS A 432 17.10 -14.17 -24.11
C CYS A 432 16.50 -12.76 -24.08
N SER A 433 15.76 -12.39 -25.14
CA SER A 433 15.12 -11.09 -25.31
C SER A 433 14.12 -10.77 -24.18
N ALA A 434 13.34 -11.75 -23.74
CA ALA A 434 12.41 -11.58 -22.63
C ALA A 434 13.13 -11.24 -21.31
N GLN A 435 14.25 -11.92 -21.03
CA GLN A 435 15.04 -11.58 -19.85
C GLN A 435 15.65 -10.18 -19.95
N ALA A 436 16.06 -9.75 -21.14
CA ALA A 436 16.59 -8.40 -21.35
C ALA A 436 15.53 -7.32 -21.07
N LYS A 437 14.31 -7.47 -21.62
CA LYS A 437 13.17 -6.56 -21.36
C LYS A 437 12.78 -6.51 -19.88
N GLU A 438 12.77 -7.66 -19.22
CA GLU A 438 12.47 -7.75 -17.78
C GLU A 438 13.56 -7.15 -16.90
N ARG A 439 14.85 -7.31 -17.27
CA ARG A 439 15.97 -6.65 -16.59
C ARG A 439 15.87 -5.13 -16.71
N LEU A 440 15.57 -4.62 -17.91
CA LEU A 440 15.34 -3.19 -18.13
C LEU A 440 14.16 -2.68 -17.29
N SER A 441 13.04 -3.40 -17.28
CA SER A 441 11.84 -3.04 -16.49
C SER A 441 12.12 -3.06 -14.98
N HIS A 442 12.93 -4.00 -14.50
CA HIS A 442 13.38 -4.03 -13.12
C HIS A 442 14.30 -2.85 -12.78
N PHE A 443 15.24 -2.51 -13.66
CA PHE A 443 16.18 -1.40 -13.48
C PHE A 443 15.47 -0.06 -13.30
N VAL A 444 14.45 0.22 -14.11
CA VAL A 444 13.65 1.46 -14.03
C VAL A 444 12.65 1.49 -12.86
N SER A 445 12.44 0.36 -12.17
CA SER A 445 11.43 0.24 -11.12
C SER A 445 11.66 1.15 -9.92
N ARG A 446 10.58 1.43 -9.16
CA ARG A 446 10.57 2.34 -8.00
C ARG A 446 11.62 2.04 -6.92
N ASN A 447 11.94 0.76 -6.72
CA ASN A 447 12.91 0.34 -5.69
C ASN A 447 14.35 0.24 -6.23
N ALA A 448 14.55 0.26 -7.54
CA ALA A 448 15.84 0.26 -8.24
C ALA A 448 16.22 1.69 -8.63
N MET A 449 16.38 2.04 -9.90
CA MET A 449 16.78 3.39 -10.30
C MET A 449 15.64 4.42 -10.32
N ASN A 450 14.39 3.99 -10.08
CA ASN A 450 13.21 4.87 -9.96
C ASN A 450 13.09 5.88 -11.11
N ILE A 451 13.01 5.35 -12.33
CA ILE A 451 12.92 6.15 -13.55
C ILE A 451 11.45 6.25 -13.95
N ASP A 452 10.81 7.34 -13.53
CA ASP A 452 9.40 7.57 -13.82
C ASP A 452 9.14 7.81 -15.31
N GLY A 453 8.10 7.15 -15.84
CA GLY A 453 7.68 7.28 -17.25
C GLY A 453 8.17 6.14 -18.15
N LEU A 454 9.17 5.37 -17.75
CA LEU A 454 9.61 4.15 -18.46
C LEU A 454 8.86 2.93 -17.94
N GLY A 455 7.59 2.77 -18.33
CA GLY A 455 6.83 1.55 -18.06
C GLY A 455 7.23 0.38 -18.96
N GLU A 456 6.79 -0.83 -18.62
CA GLU A 456 7.08 -2.09 -19.34
C GLU A 456 6.84 -2.00 -20.87
N LYS A 457 5.76 -1.30 -21.29
CA LYS A 457 5.45 -1.08 -22.71
C LYS A 457 6.45 -0.17 -23.42
N VAL A 458 6.96 0.86 -22.74
CA VAL A 458 7.94 1.78 -23.31
C VAL A 458 9.30 1.09 -23.41
N VAL A 459 9.69 0.38 -22.34
CA VAL A 459 10.89 -0.46 -22.32
C VAL A 459 10.86 -1.51 -23.44
N SER A 460 9.73 -2.17 -23.63
CA SER A 460 9.56 -3.16 -24.71
C SER A 460 9.75 -2.54 -26.09
N GLN A 461 9.18 -1.35 -26.34
CA GLN A 461 9.36 -0.66 -27.63
C GLN A 461 10.80 -0.19 -27.84
N LEU A 462 11.46 0.35 -26.80
CA LEU A 462 12.86 0.75 -26.87
C LEU A 462 13.75 -0.45 -27.27
N TYR A 463 13.50 -1.61 -26.67
CA TYR A 463 14.23 -2.83 -26.98
C TYR A 463 13.91 -3.37 -28.38
N GLU A 464 12.64 -3.40 -28.78
CA GLU A 464 12.20 -3.92 -30.09
C GLU A 464 12.67 -3.07 -31.27
N ARG A 465 12.94 -1.79 -31.05
CA ARG A 465 13.49 -0.88 -32.07
C ARG A 465 15.02 -0.80 -32.01
N ASP A 466 15.67 -1.71 -31.28
CA ASP A 466 17.12 -1.76 -31.06
C ASP A 466 17.71 -0.44 -30.53
N LEU A 467 16.89 0.39 -29.86
CA LEU A 467 17.34 1.65 -29.24
C LEU A 467 18.07 1.40 -27.91
N VAL A 468 17.73 0.31 -27.22
CA VAL A 468 18.42 -0.14 -26.01
C VAL A 468 18.59 -1.66 -26.04
N ASN A 469 19.79 -2.13 -25.72
CA ASN A 469 20.10 -3.56 -25.60
C ASN A 469 20.38 -3.95 -24.15
N ASP A 470 20.96 -3.02 -23.39
CA ASP A 470 21.24 -3.15 -21.97
C ASP A 470 20.78 -1.91 -21.17
N VAL A 471 20.93 -1.97 -19.84
CA VAL A 471 20.47 -0.90 -18.95
C VAL A 471 21.30 0.38 -19.07
N ALA A 472 22.54 0.30 -19.59
CA ALA A 472 23.39 1.47 -19.75
C ALA A 472 22.99 2.30 -20.97
N ASP A 473 22.49 1.65 -22.04
CA ASP A 473 22.02 2.31 -23.26
C ASP A 473 20.90 3.34 -22.97
N LEU A 474 20.12 3.15 -21.88
CA LEU A 474 19.11 4.11 -21.43
C LEU A 474 19.66 5.53 -21.26
N TYR A 475 20.90 5.66 -20.80
CA TYR A 475 21.54 6.96 -20.52
C TYR A 475 22.09 7.65 -21.78
N TYR A 476 22.03 6.99 -22.93
CA TYR A 476 22.46 7.51 -24.22
C TYR A 476 21.29 7.78 -25.18
N LEU A 477 20.05 7.66 -24.69
CA LEU A 477 18.85 7.91 -25.49
C LEU A 477 18.74 9.38 -25.88
N GLU A 478 18.56 9.61 -27.18
CA GLU A 478 18.29 10.93 -27.75
C GLU A 478 16.77 11.19 -27.79
N LYS A 479 16.38 12.46 -27.65
CA LYS A 479 14.97 12.87 -27.60
C LYS A 479 14.24 12.50 -28.89
N GLU A 480 14.91 12.63 -30.01
CA GLU A 480 14.43 12.33 -31.36
C GLU A 480 14.01 10.86 -31.45
N ALA A 481 14.85 9.93 -30.98
CA ALA A 481 14.56 8.50 -30.99
C ALA A 481 13.38 8.13 -30.06
N VAL A 482 13.27 8.79 -28.90
CA VAL A 482 12.17 8.57 -27.96
C VAL A 482 10.84 9.11 -28.51
N LEU A 483 10.86 10.18 -29.30
CA LEU A 483 9.67 10.77 -29.94
C LEU A 483 9.07 9.88 -31.04
N GLU A 484 9.87 9.02 -31.66
CA GLU A 484 9.36 8.09 -32.66
C GLU A 484 8.51 6.97 -32.05
N LEU A 485 8.60 6.75 -30.74
CA LEU A 485 7.86 5.70 -30.03
C LEU A 485 6.35 5.94 -30.04
N ASP A 486 5.60 4.85 -30.04
CA ASP A 486 4.15 4.93 -30.12
C ASP A 486 3.58 5.54 -28.84
N LYS A 487 2.70 6.53 -29.02
CA LYS A 487 2.01 7.27 -27.94
C LYS A 487 2.94 8.08 -27.04
N ILE A 488 4.13 8.45 -27.51
CA ILE A 488 5.01 9.37 -26.81
C ILE A 488 4.91 10.77 -27.42
N ALA A 489 4.56 11.75 -26.58
CA ALA A 489 4.55 13.16 -26.95
C ALA A 489 5.75 13.90 -26.35
N GLU A 490 6.07 15.08 -26.87
CA GLU A 490 7.27 15.84 -26.50
C GLU A 490 7.43 16.09 -24.99
N LYS A 491 6.34 16.44 -24.30
CA LYS A 491 6.36 16.64 -22.84
C LYS A 491 6.67 15.35 -22.09
N SER A 492 6.14 14.22 -22.58
CA SER A 492 6.38 12.91 -21.98
C SER A 492 7.82 12.44 -22.23
N ALA A 493 8.34 12.59 -23.45
CA ALA A 493 9.73 12.28 -23.78
C ALA A 493 10.71 13.10 -22.91
N THR A 494 10.46 14.40 -22.76
CA THR A 494 11.29 15.28 -21.93
C THR A 494 11.26 14.85 -20.46
N LYS A 495 10.08 14.47 -19.93
CA LYS A 495 9.96 13.97 -18.55
C LYS A 495 10.72 12.65 -18.36
N MET A 496 10.65 11.74 -19.32
CA MET A 496 11.38 10.47 -19.29
C MET A 496 12.89 10.67 -19.28
N LEU A 497 13.41 11.51 -20.19
CA LEU A 497 14.83 11.81 -20.25
C LEU A 497 15.33 12.52 -18.99
N SER A 498 14.54 13.44 -18.43
CA SER A 498 14.86 14.07 -17.13
C SER A 498 14.93 13.02 -16.03
N ALA A 499 13.98 12.09 -15.95
CA ALA A 499 13.98 11.05 -14.93
C ALA A 499 15.18 10.09 -15.08
N ILE A 500 15.60 9.80 -16.32
CA ILE A 500 16.83 9.03 -16.59
C ILE A 500 18.05 9.80 -16.07
N GLU A 501 18.16 11.09 -16.36
CA GLU A 501 19.27 11.93 -15.91
C GLU A 501 19.33 12.04 -14.38
N ASP A 502 18.20 12.32 -13.74
CA ASP A 502 18.08 12.42 -12.29
C ASP A 502 18.51 11.12 -11.60
N SER A 503 18.20 9.97 -12.21
CA SER A 503 18.55 8.65 -11.68
C SER A 503 20.04 8.41 -11.56
N LYS A 504 20.88 9.10 -12.35
CA LYS A 504 22.35 8.99 -12.25
C LYS A 504 22.86 9.35 -10.86
N THR A 505 22.12 10.17 -10.11
CA THR A 505 22.49 10.62 -8.77
C THR A 505 22.12 9.62 -7.67
N ASN A 506 21.41 8.53 -7.98
CA ASN A 506 21.02 7.53 -7.00
C ASN A 506 22.22 6.85 -6.35
N SER A 507 22.04 6.39 -5.11
CA SER A 507 23.09 5.71 -4.34
C SER A 507 23.36 4.28 -4.85
N LEU A 508 24.58 3.77 -4.62
CA LEU A 508 25.08 2.49 -5.13
C LEU A 508 24.19 1.28 -4.84
N GLU A 509 23.52 1.22 -3.68
CA GLU A 509 22.63 0.10 -3.34
C GLU A 509 21.44 -0.03 -4.30
N ARG A 510 20.97 1.10 -4.85
CA ARG A 510 19.88 1.13 -5.82
C ARG A 510 20.35 0.63 -7.18
N LEU A 511 21.57 0.98 -7.56
CA LEU A 511 22.22 0.49 -8.77
C LEU A 511 22.45 -1.02 -8.69
N LEU A 512 23.06 -1.51 -7.60
CA LEU A 512 23.29 -2.95 -7.39
C LEU A 512 21.99 -3.75 -7.41
N PHE A 513 20.93 -3.23 -6.78
CA PHE A 513 19.63 -3.86 -6.84
C PHE A 513 19.06 -3.84 -8.27
N GLY A 514 19.22 -2.72 -9.00
CA GLY A 514 18.77 -2.55 -10.38
C GLY A 514 19.48 -3.45 -11.39
N LEU A 515 20.76 -3.78 -11.19
CA LEU A 515 21.51 -4.72 -12.03
C LEU A 515 20.90 -6.13 -12.06
N GLY A 516 20.06 -6.47 -11.06
CA GLY A 516 19.29 -7.71 -11.06
C GLY A 516 20.14 -8.97 -10.87
N ILE A 517 21.25 -8.86 -10.14
CA ILE A 517 22.14 -9.99 -9.82
C ILE A 517 21.33 -11.08 -9.08
N ARG A 518 21.56 -12.35 -9.44
CA ARG A 518 20.81 -13.48 -8.89
C ARG A 518 20.93 -13.54 -7.36
N HIS A 519 19.80 -13.80 -6.68
CA HIS A 519 19.65 -13.81 -5.22
C HIS A 519 19.93 -12.49 -4.49
N VAL A 520 20.42 -11.45 -5.18
CA VAL A 520 20.67 -10.13 -4.59
C VAL A 520 19.39 -9.32 -4.57
N GLY A 521 18.68 -9.38 -3.44
CA GLY A 521 17.57 -8.48 -3.14
C GLY A 521 18.03 -7.10 -2.66
N SER A 522 17.08 -6.18 -2.44
CA SER A 522 17.36 -4.80 -2.00
C SER A 522 18.15 -4.74 -0.69
N LYS A 523 17.88 -5.66 0.24
CA LYS A 523 18.64 -5.79 1.50
C LYS A 523 20.09 -6.19 1.26
N ALA A 524 20.34 -7.18 0.40
CA ALA A 524 21.68 -7.66 0.10
C ALA A 524 22.50 -6.59 -0.64
N ALA A 525 21.88 -5.92 -1.62
CA ALA A 525 22.49 -4.79 -2.33
C ALA A 525 22.92 -3.67 -1.37
N ARG A 526 22.10 -3.36 -0.36
CA ARG A 526 22.44 -2.37 0.67
C ARG A 526 23.62 -2.80 1.53
N LEU A 527 23.65 -4.05 2.00
CA LEU A 527 24.76 -4.55 2.82
C LEU A 527 26.08 -4.53 2.05
N LEU A 528 26.08 -4.88 0.76
CA LEU A 528 27.27 -4.81 -0.09
C LEU A 528 27.75 -3.37 -0.28
N ALA A 529 26.83 -2.45 -0.58
CA ALA A 529 27.19 -1.04 -0.75
C ALA A 529 27.68 -0.41 0.55
N GLU A 530 27.14 -0.82 1.71
CA GLU A 530 27.61 -0.38 3.03
C GLU A 530 29.02 -0.89 3.37
N GLU A 531 29.37 -2.13 2.97
CA GLU A 531 30.66 -2.74 3.28
C GLU A 531 31.78 -2.25 2.36
N PHE A 532 31.51 -2.18 1.05
CA PHE A 532 32.53 -1.93 0.04
C PHE A 532 32.50 -0.50 -0.51
N GLU A 533 31.44 0.27 -0.26
CA GLU A 533 31.30 1.71 -0.57
C GLU A 533 31.34 2.13 -2.05
N THR A 534 32.09 1.45 -2.92
CA THR A 534 32.22 1.75 -4.34
C THR A 534 32.05 0.48 -5.16
N MET A 535 31.61 0.65 -6.41
CA MET A 535 31.48 -0.46 -7.34
C MET A 535 32.81 -1.19 -7.57
N ASP A 536 33.93 -0.48 -7.62
CA ASP A 536 35.26 -1.06 -7.84
C ASP A 536 35.72 -1.97 -6.69
N GLN A 537 35.40 -1.59 -5.45
CA GLN A 537 35.70 -2.43 -4.29
C GLN A 537 34.85 -3.70 -4.29
N ILE A 538 33.57 -3.60 -4.67
CA ILE A 538 32.71 -4.80 -4.82
C ILE A 538 33.23 -5.71 -5.92
N LYS A 539 33.64 -5.13 -7.06
CA LYS A 539 34.18 -5.88 -8.21
C LYS A 539 35.47 -6.63 -7.86
N SER A 540 36.30 -6.06 -6.99
CA SER A 540 37.58 -6.64 -6.56
C SER A 540 37.50 -7.49 -5.29
N ALA A 541 36.33 -7.54 -4.64
CA ALA A 541 36.12 -8.31 -3.43
C ALA A 541 36.32 -9.81 -3.66
N SER A 542 36.91 -10.49 -2.67
CA SER A 542 37.04 -11.94 -2.71
C SER A 542 35.71 -12.60 -2.28
N LEU A 543 35.51 -13.85 -2.68
CA LEU A 543 34.32 -14.60 -2.31
C LEU A 543 34.21 -14.70 -0.78
N GLU A 544 35.34 -14.94 -0.11
CA GLU A 544 35.44 -15.00 1.34
C GLU A 544 35.00 -13.68 1.98
N SER A 545 35.47 -12.53 1.47
CA SER A 545 35.06 -11.22 2.02
C SER A 545 33.57 -10.93 1.83
N ILE A 546 32.94 -11.46 0.78
CA ILE A 546 31.50 -11.27 0.55
C ILE A 546 30.68 -12.17 1.49
N VAL A 547 31.13 -13.42 1.72
CA VAL A 547 30.48 -14.36 2.64
C VAL A 547 30.58 -13.88 4.10
N GLU A 548 31.66 -13.20 4.47
CA GLU A 548 31.85 -12.64 5.81
C GLU A 548 30.81 -11.56 6.17
N ILE A 549 30.09 -11.01 5.19
CA ILE A 549 29.04 -10.01 5.42
C ILE A 549 27.82 -10.65 6.07
N GLU A 550 27.50 -10.21 7.29
CA GLU A 550 26.38 -10.73 8.06
C GLU A 550 25.03 -10.53 7.35
N GLY A 551 24.39 -11.63 6.96
CA GLY A 551 23.13 -11.63 6.21
C GLY A 551 23.27 -11.92 4.72
N ILE A 552 24.50 -12.14 4.25
CA ILE A 552 24.82 -12.72 2.93
C ILE A 552 25.24 -14.17 3.15
N GLY A 553 24.61 -15.10 2.44
CA GLY A 553 24.97 -16.52 2.46
C GLY A 553 25.74 -16.92 1.22
N ASP A 554 26.33 -18.12 1.23
CA ASP A 554 27.20 -18.64 0.15
C ASP A 554 26.58 -18.50 -1.24
N LYS A 555 25.29 -18.87 -1.41
CA LYS A 555 24.59 -18.75 -2.70
C LYS A 555 24.52 -17.31 -3.25
N ILE A 556 24.43 -16.32 -2.37
CA ILE A 556 24.41 -14.90 -2.75
C ILE A 556 25.83 -14.45 -3.12
N ALA A 557 26.82 -14.81 -2.30
CA ALA A 557 28.22 -14.48 -2.55
C ALA A 557 28.73 -15.08 -3.88
N ASP A 558 28.41 -16.35 -4.13
CA ASP A 558 28.72 -17.04 -5.39
C ASP A 558 28.11 -16.31 -6.60
N SER A 559 26.87 -15.86 -6.47
CA SER A 559 26.15 -15.16 -7.54
C SER A 559 26.79 -13.80 -7.84
N ILE A 560 27.24 -13.08 -6.82
CA ILE A 560 27.92 -11.79 -6.95
C ILE A 560 29.30 -11.98 -7.59
N HIS A 561 30.10 -12.90 -7.04
CA HIS A 561 31.45 -13.18 -7.53
C HIS A 561 31.43 -13.66 -8.98
N SER A 562 30.47 -14.52 -9.32
CA SER A 562 30.29 -15.00 -10.68
C SER A 562 29.88 -13.87 -11.62
N PHE A 563 29.00 -12.96 -11.20
CA PHE A 563 28.56 -11.83 -12.01
C PHE A 563 29.72 -10.90 -12.38
N PHE A 564 30.55 -10.49 -11.41
CA PHE A 564 31.65 -9.55 -11.67
C PHE A 564 32.84 -10.14 -12.44
N LYS A 565 32.89 -11.47 -12.59
CA LYS A 565 33.86 -12.17 -13.46
C LYS A 565 33.45 -12.22 -14.93
N LEU A 566 32.22 -11.84 -15.27
CA LEU A 566 31.75 -11.82 -16.64
C LEU A 566 32.32 -10.61 -17.39
N GLU A 567 32.84 -10.83 -18.59
CA GLU A 567 33.33 -9.75 -19.46
C GLU A 567 32.19 -8.78 -19.81
N GLU A 568 30.98 -9.31 -20.03
CA GLU A 568 29.79 -8.51 -20.32
C GLU A 568 29.37 -7.62 -19.14
N ALA A 569 29.60 -8.06 -17.91
CA ALA A 569 29.34 -7.23 -16.73
C ALA A 569 30.35 -6.08 -16.64
N GLU A 570 31.61 -6.32 -16.99
CA GLU A 570 32.63 -5.27 -17.07
C GLU A 570 32.32 -4.24 -18.16
N GLU A 571 31.91 -4.67 -19.35
CA GLU A 571 31.47 -3.77 -20.42
C GLU A 571 30.28 -2.90 -19.98
N LEU A 572 29.29 -3.50 -19.33
CA LEU A 572 28.12 -2.80 -18.82
C LEU A 572 28.48 -1.72 -17.80
N LEU A 573 29.32 -2.06 -16.82
CA LEU A 573 29.76 -1.12 -15.78
C LEU A 573 30.57 0.04 -16.38
N ASN A 574 31.45 -0.25 -17.33
CA ASN A 574 32.22 0.78 -18.05
C ASN A 574 31.31 1.74 -18.83
N LYS A 575 30.22 1.24 -19.43
CA LYS A 575 29.22 2.11 -20.09
C LYS A 575 28.49 3.00 -19.07
N LEU A 576 28.04 2.42 -17.95
CA LEU A 576 27.35 3.18 -16.90
C LEU A 576 28.24 4.26 -16.29
N GLU A 577 29.53 3.97 -16.06
CA GLU A 577 30.51 4.93 -15.58
C GLU A 577 30.70 6.09 -16.57
N LYS A 578 30.87 5.78 -17.87
CA LYS A 578 30.96 6.80 -18.94
C LYS A 578 29.71 7.67 -19.06
N ALA A 579 28.54 7.13 -18.69
CA ALA A 579 27.29 7.87 -18.62
C ALA A 579 27.17 8.78 -17.37
N ASN A 580 28.18 8.78 -16.49
CA ASN A 580 28.21 9.47 -15.19
C ASN A 580 27.18 8.95 -14.19
N VAL A 581 26.83 7.66 -14.25
CA VAL A 581 26.02 7.03 -13.20
C VAL A 581 26.85 6.93 -11.94
N ASN A 582 26.28 7.34 -10.80
CA ASN A 582 26.96 7.30 -9.52
C ASN A 582 27.28 5.85 -9.09
N MET A 583 28.57 5.54 -8.98
CA MET A 583 29.11 4.24 -8.56
C MET A 583 29.50 4.19 -7.08
N VAL A 584 29.12 5.23 -6.31
CA VAL A 584 29.51 5.41 -4.91
C VAL A 584 28.29 5.32 -4.02
N TYR A 585 28.44 4.63 -2.90
CA TYR A 585 27.43 4.58 -1.85
C TYR A 585 27.33 5.96 -1.20
N LYS A 586 26.13 6.55 -1.23
CA LYS A 586 25.81 7.85 -0.62
C LYS A 586 25.16 7.70 0.75
N GLY A 587 24.91 6.46 1.18
CA GLY A 587 24.54 6.20 2.57
C GLY A 587 25.76 6.24 3.48
N LYS A 588 25.55 5.97 4.76
CA LYS A 588 26.58 6.17 5.78
C LYS A 588 27.54 4.97 5.84
N LYS A 589 28.84 5.25 5.77
CA LYS A 589 29.93 4.27 5.64
C LYS A 589 30.10 3.37 6.87
N LYS A 590 30.82 2.27 6.74
CA LYS A 590 31.18 1.37 7.86
C LYS A 590 32.42 1.85 8.62
N GLU A 591 33.33 2.56 7.98
CA GLU A 591 34.52 3.15 8.63
C GLU A 591 34.18 4.46 9.36
N GLU A 592 33.34 5.34 8.80
CA GLU A 592 32.79 6.50 9.52
C GLU A 592 32.00 6.10 10.77
N ARG A 593 31.53 4.85 10.79
CA ARG A 593 30.89 4.17 11.92
C ARG A 593 31.88 3.66 12.97
N LEU A 594 33.06 3.20 12.52
CA LEU A 594 34.06 2.50 13.35
C LEU A 594 35.16 3.44 13.87
N GLU A 595 35.56 4.46 13.09
CA GLU A 595 36.48 5.53 13.47
C GLU A 595 35.83 6.62 14.33
N MET A 596 34.50 6.62 14.41
CA MET A 596 33.84 7.24 15.54
C MET A 596 34.20 6.41 16.77
N ASP A 597 35.03 6.99 17.65
CA ASP A 597 35.23 6.54 19.03
C ASP A 597 33.93 6.79 19.81
N SER A 598 32.84 6.19 19.31
CA SER A 598 31.50 6.28 19.87
C SER A 598 31.25 5.05 20.70
N PHE A 599 30.51 5.23 21.77
CA PHE A 599 30.08 4.20 22.69
C PHE A 599 29.44 2.96 22.02
N PHE A 600 28.94 3.11 20.79
CA PHE A 600 28.19 2.10 20.03
C PHE A 600 28.98 1.38 18.93
N SER A 601 30.23 1.77 18.69
CA SER A 601 31.07 1.21 17.64
C SER A 601 31.33 -0.29 17.85
N GLY A 602 31.01 -1.12 16.84
CA GLY A 602 31.20 -2.57 16.85
C GLY A 602 30.23 -3.37 17.73
N LYS A 603 29.24 -2.71 18.34
CA LYS A 603 28.31 -3.32 19.32
C LYS A 603 27.02 -3.80 18.66
N THR A 604 26.51 -4.95 19.10
CA THR A 604 25.21 -5.46 18.64
C THR A 604 24.11 -4.87 19.50
N VAL A 605 23.26 -4.04 18.88
CA VAL A 605 22.25 -3.25 19.59
C VAL A 605 20.85 -3.69 19.17
N VAL A 606 19.97 -3.91 20.15
CA VAL A 606 18.55 -4.12 19.89
C VAL A 606 17.80 -2.91 20.41
N ILE A 607 17.04 -2.27 19.54
CA ILE A 607 16.18 -1.14 19.94
C ILE A 607 14.83 -1.72 20.31
N THR A 608 14.28 -1.34 21.46
CA THR A 608 12.94 -1.75 21.92
C THR A 608 12.30 -0.65 22.74
N GLY A 609 10.97 -0.67 22.83
CA GLY A 609 10.20 0.42 23.45
C GLY A 609 10.04 1.62 22.52
N LYS A 610 9.27 2.59 22.99
CA LYS A 610 9.01 3.88 22.36
C LYS A 610 10.12 4.86 22.74
N LEU A 611 10.63 5.52 21.73
CA LEU A 611 11.67 6.52 21.80
C LEU A 611 10.98 7.89 21.63
N ASN A 612 11.28 8.83 22.50
CA ASN A 612 10.69 10.15 22.61
C ASN A 612 11.37 11.19 21.69
N GLN A 613 12.65 11.01 21.36
CA GLN A 613 13.44 11.98 20.60
C GLN A 613 13.83 11.51 19.20
N PHE A 614 13.99 10.20 18.97
CA PHE A 614 14.24 9.65 17.65
C PHE A 614 13.16 8.66 17.24
N THR A 615 12.76 8.65 15.97
CA THR A 615 11.99 7.49 15.49
C THR A 615 12.86 6.24 15.51
N ARG A 616 12.27 5.05 15.64
CA ARG A 616 13.05 3.81 15.69
C ARG A 616 13.89 3.57 14.43
N ASN A 617 13.43 4.03 13.26
CA ASN A 617 14.20 3.95 12.02
C ASN A 617 15.28 5.02 11.95
N GLU A 618 15.04 6.25 12.41
CA GLU A 618 16.09 7.27 12.53
C GLU A 618 17.14 6.87 13.55
N LEU A 619 16.76 6.40 14.74
CA LEU A 619 17.71 5.91 15.73
C LEU A 619 18.42 4.67 15.20
N LYS A 620 17.72 3.79 14.49
CA LYS A 620 18.35 2.66 13.81
C LYS A 620 19.37 3.13 12.80
N ASP A 621 19.04 4.05 11.90
CA ASP A 621 19.95 4.60 10.89
C ASP A 621 21.04 5.50 11.51
N LYS A 622 20.82 6.02 12.73
CA LYS A 622 21.78 6.81 13.51
C LYS A 622 22.75 5.91 14.29
N LEU A 623 22.27 4.86 14.95
CA LEU A 623 23.12 3.83 15.58
C LEU A 623 23.87 3.01 14.54
N ILE A 624 23.19 2.64 13.45
CA ILE A 624 23.81 2.11 12.25
C ILE A 624 24.84 3.12 11.76
N SER A 625 24.67 4.43 11.87
CA SER A 625 25.75 5.37 11.51
C SER A 625 26.89 5.54 12.49
N LEU A 626 26.73 5.06 13.73
CA LEU A 626 27.72 5.14 14.82
C LEU A 626 28.48 3.83 15.03
N GLY A 627 28.26 2.85 14.17
CA GLY A 627 29.00 1.59 14.13
C GLY A 627 28.32 0.43 14.80
N ALA A 628 27.07 0.60 15.23
CA ALA A 628 26.29 -0.46 15.83
C ALA A 628 25.70 -1.42 14.78
N LYS A 629 25.68 -2.70 15.12
CA LYS A 629 24.89 -3.72 14.43
C LYS A 629 23.48 -3.79 15.03
N VAL A 630 22.48 -3.18 14.37
CA VAL A 630 21.11 -3.15 14.89
C VAL A 630 20.29 -4.37 14.47
N THR A 631 19.95 -5.24 15.43
CA THR A 631 19.22 -6.49 15.18
C THR A 631 17.77 -6.44 15.68
N GLY A 632 16.93 -7.30 15.11
CA GLY A 632 15.48 -7.34 15.38
C GLY A 632 15.10 -8.10 16.67
N SER A 633 16.01 -8.86 17.26
CA SER A 633 15.74 -9.78 18.36
C SER A 633 16.93 -9.87 19.31
N VAL A 634 16.65 -9.91 20.62
CA VAL A 634 17.67 -10.11 21.66
C VAL A 634 18.18 -11.55 21.64
N SER A 635 19.51 -11.70 21.60
CA SER A 635 20.24 -12.97 21.64
C SER A 635 21.42 -12.86 22.63
N LYS A 636 22.14 -13.96 22.87
CA LYS A 636 23.37 -13.94 23.68
C LYS A 636 24.50 -13.08 23.11
N ASN A 637 24.44 -12.79 21.81
CA ASN A 637 25.44 -11.96 21.12
C ASN A 637 25.04 -10.48 21.09
N THR A 638 23.93 -10.10 21.75
CA THR A 638 23.51 -8.70 21.86
C THR A 638 24.30 -8.02 22.98
N ASP A 639 24.99 -6.92 22.67
CA ASP A 639 25.74 -6.14 23.66
C ASP A 639 24.82 -5.19 24.44
N TYR A 640 23.97 -4.45 23.71
CA TYR A 640 23.08 -3.45 24.29
C TYR A 640 21.63 -3.62 23.85
N LEU A 641 20.72 -3.52 24.80
CA LEU A 641 19.32 -3.26 24.55
C LEU A 641 19.04 -1.78 24.83
N ILE A 642 18.78 -1.00 23.77
CA ILE A 642 18.25 0.34 23.91
C ILE A 642 16.77 0.22 24.21
N ALA A 643 16.41 0.51 25.44
CA ALA A 643 15.09 0.38 26.00
C ALA A 643 14.50 1.79 26.20
N GLY A 644 13.69 2.23 25.24
CA GLY A 644 12.79 3.36 25.45
C GLY A 644 11.66 3.01 26.45
N GLU A 645 10.72 3.92 26.62
CA GLU A 645 9.52 3.66 27.40
C GLU A 645 8.81 2.40 26.86
N GLU A 646 8.37 1.50 27.75
CA GLU A 646 7.68 0.25 27.37
C GLU A 646 8.51 -0.80 26.58
N ALA A 647 9.79 -0.95 26.90
CA ALA A 647 10.70 -1.95 26.33
C ALA A 647 10.26 -3.44 26.41
N GLY A 648 9.24 -3.76 27.22
CA GLY A 648 8.47 -5.01 27.20
C GLY A 648 9.27 -6.32 27.23
N SER A 649 8.84 -7.31 26.45
CA SER A 649 9.36 -8.69 26.47
C SER A 649 10.83 -8.84 26.06
N LYS A 650 11.39 -7.87 25.32
CA LYS A 650 12.81 -7.85 24.97
C LYS A 650 13.68 -7.39 26.14
N ARG A 651 13.14 -6.58 27.05
CA ARG A 651 13.81 -6.19 28.32
C ARG A 651 13.96 -7.39 29.24
N VAL A 652 12.89 -8.18 29.38
CA VAL A 652 12.91 -9.43 30.16
C VAL A 652 13.90 -10.43 29.55
N LYS A 653 13.84 -10.63 28.23
CA LYS A 653 14.76 -11.52 27.52
C LYS A 653 16.23 -11.05 27.57
N ALA A 654 16.49 -9.74 27.61
CA ALA A 654 17.83 -9.19 27.81
C ALA A 654 18.34 -9.42 29.24
N GLN A 655 17.48 -9.29 30.26
CA GLN A 655 17.81 -9.60 31.65
C GLN A 655 18.11 -11.10 31.85
N GLU A 656 17.36 -11.98 31.19
CA GLU A 656 17.60 -13.45 31.24
C GLU A 656 18.90 -13.87 30.55
N LEU A 657 19.35 -13.10 29.55
CA LEU A 657 20.55 -13.37 28.77
C LEU A 657 21.76 -12.52 29.22
N ASP A 658 21.63 -11.78 30.31
CA ASP A 658 22.64 -10.89 30.91
C ASP A 658 23.19 -9.83 29.93
N VAL A 659 22.30 -9.27 29.11
CA VAL A 659 22.59 -8.22 28.11
C VAL A 659 22.40 -6.83 28.75
N THR A 660 23.32 -5.91 28.49
CA THR A 660 23.28 -4.56 29.10
C THR A 660 22.11 -3.74 28.56
N ILE A 661 21.33 -3.09 29.43
CA ILE A 661 20.16 -2.29 29.04
C ILE A 661 20.48 -0.82 29.28
N ILE A 662 20.30 0.01 28.25
CA ILE A 662 20.49 1.46 28.28
C ILE A 662 19.19 2.14 27.84
N ASP A 663 18.91 3.32 28.38
CA ASP A 663 17.73 4.10 27.99
C ASP A 663 18.06 5.10 26.88
N GLU A 664 17.03 5.74 26.34
CA GLU A 664 17.19 6.71 25.25
C GLU A 664 18.00 7.95 25.67
N ALA A 665 17.88 8.40 26.93
CA ALA A 665 18.62 9.55 27.44
C ALA A 665 20.13 9.28 27.44
N LYS A 666 20.55 8.11 27.90
CA LYS A 666 21.92 7.62 27.82
C LYS A 666 22.41 7.53 26.37
N VAL A 667 21.56 7.08 25.45
CA VAL A 667 21.91 7.00 24.03
C VAL A 667 22.12 8.39 23.43
N ILE A 668 21.36 9.40 23.83
CA ILE A 668 21.55 10.78 23.35
C ILE A 668 22.86 11.36 23.87
N GLU A 669 23.15 11.19 25.15
CA GLU A 669 24.39 11.66 25.79
C GLU A 669 25.64 11.10 25.07
N GLU A 670 25.64 9.80 24.81
CA GLU A 670 26.74 9.08 24.13
C GLU A 670 26.78 9.30 22.60
N ILE A 671 25.80 10.03 22.03
CA ILE A 671 25.75 10.44 20.61
C ILE A 671 26.18 11.90 20.43
N GLU A 672 26.11 12.72 21.49
CA GLU A 672 26.47 14.14 21.49
C GLU A 672 27.91 14.42 21.98
N GLU A 673 28.54 13.50 22.71
CA GLU A 673 30.01 13.43 22.90
C GLU A 673 30.73 12.92 21.64
#